data_AF-A0A948W4B5-F1
#
_entry.id   AF-A0A948W4B5-F1
#
_cell.length_a   1.000
_cell.length_b   1.000
_cell.length_c   1.000
_cell.angle_alpha   90.00
_cell.angle_beta   90.00
_cell.angle_gamma   90.00
#
_symmetry.space_group_name_H-M   'P 1'
#
loop_
_entity.id
_entity.type
_entity.pdbx_description
1 polymer ?
#
loop_
_entity_poly.entity_id
_entity_poly.type
_entity_poly.pdbx_seq_one_letter_code
_entity_poly.pdbx_strand_id
1 'polypeptide(L)'
;MRRLATFIIVWVALCALSGCGERERLTSDGSGDPALPEWVYGESQVYDAPAAPGGRIVDPLTGRTFRFPAGGSGLLTILQLESGPQTESDEGAFEIIYEGSGSLEILIDHDPEDVDFLVGYLPLDYAVQEGEELDTSGWLPLKSTAGQGDTLVFELPVGAKKAGAMSLPWSGVKKFKPVRYKKGTANEVLFAQIEQNVREAMNTLINAVPASRRAQVQQDVNGPLSPVLYVPQNRSAYVFKSTPKYVPYWDSFGLVSQCAIVIPDDATGSVAHEVGHYLHHVLLGNSGYLGFFRNVRPNEHHVGMAGALNQLIEEPAYLAEYYLKGIVGGLGPEKGTFLTNGGGGSISPISVDYRDLEGMTMVLFAAILREDTEIRNYANELVTVPVVQGSREQLWQDCYEIVALGTSGVLAARDKIETLLQNSGQADKIPAMLQAIGWNHHIVCRFVDGNGDPLEGVTARAISKVGATEYRLPTRTRESDGTGTYGLSEFFPGANTLRIYYDGDSTDVPKTIPWTTPTNQQVDFGDVSVANDELLRKLHRCDHLAFNMRAPHVWNDGESRDRHFEHNLWPIVWDGYTFSVRDSLHGTNNHWWLTVDGDVGTDGRVLTVEYTYYYKVDFNGGIHDESTMHVRISALPYTQDYIHMGFQHVQYLTSGGEAAPYVTAIDAEYVRTNAEGDVVDQFEYISTDWTQAGAIADLDLTFGE
;
A
#
# COMPACT_ATOMS: atom_id res chain seq x y z
N MET A 1 -31.08 22.35 -18.89
CA MET A 1 -31.34 23.25 -20.05
C MET A 1 -30.23 24.29 -20.14
N ARG A 2 -29.40 24.19 -21.20
CA ARG A 2 -28.38 25.15 -21.71
C ARG A 2 -27.31 25.61 -20.68
N ARG A 3 -26.02 25.30 -20.84
CA ARG A 3 -25.20 25.58 -22.03
C ARG A 3 -24.22 24.46 -22.36
N LEU A 4 -24.29 24.04 -23.62
CA LEU A 4 -23.42 23.12 -24.35
C LEU A 4 -22.58 23.96 -25.32
N ALA A 5 -21.44 23.42 -25.75
CA ALA A 5 -20.65 23.77 -26.93
C ALA A 5 -19.62 24.92 -26.81
N THR A 6 -18.37 24.55 -26.53
CA THR A 6 -17.21 24.88 -27.39
C THR A 6 -16.18 23.76 -27.23
N PHE A 7 -16.38 22.69 -27.99
CA PHE A 7 -15.43 21.61 -28.26
C PHE A 7 -15.36 21.54 -29.78
N ILE A 8 -14.16 21.66 -30.37
CA ILE A 8 -13.76 21.08 -31.67
C ILE A 8 -12.33 21.53 -32.04
N ILE A 9 -11.45 20.52 -32.12
CA ILE A 9 -10.27 20.35 -32.99
C ILE A 9 -8.95 21.04 -32.57
N VAL A 10 -8.18 20.32 -31.73
CA VAL A 10 -6.77 19.97 -32.02
C VAL A 10 -6.61 18.49 -31.65
N TRP A 11 -7.01 17.61 -32.58
CA TRP A 11 -6.88 16.16 -32.50
C TRP A 11 -6.35 15.70 -33.85
N VAL A 12 -5.05 15.85 -34.09
CA VAL A 12 -4.29 15.18 -35.16
C VAL A 12 -2.84 15.07 -34.66
N ALA A 13 -2.27 13.86 -34.73
CA ALA A 13 -0.89 13.46 -34.44
C ALA A 13 -0.55 12.88 -33.03
N LEU A 14 -1.41 12.04 -32.45
CA LEU A 14 -1.02 11.19 -31.29
C LEU A 14 -1.67 9.79 -31.31
N CYS A 15 -1.91 9.22 -32.50
CA CYS A 15 -2.56 7.91 -32.68
C CYS A 15 -1.84 6.94 -33.64
N ALA A 16 -0.52 6.86 -33.58
CA ALA A 16 0.23 5.67 -33.98
C ALA A 16 1.25 5.46 -32.85
N LEU A 17 1.26 4.40 -32.06
CA LEU A 17 1.13 2.98 -32.36
C LEU A 17 0.43 2.29 -31.18
N SER A 18 -0.67 1.59 -31.44
CA SER A 18 -1.31 0.71 -30.47
C SER A 18 -1.56 -0.64 -31.14
N GLY A 19 -1.02 -1.71 -30.57
CA GLY A 19 -1.37 -3.08 -30.96
C GLY A 19 -0.31 -4.09 -30.53
N CYS A 20 -0.61 -4.85 -29.48
CA CYS A 20 0.07 -6.12 -29.20
C CYS A 20 -0.23 -7.11 -30.33
N GLY A 21 0.80 -7.53 -31.07
CA GLY A 21 0.77 -8.73 -31.89
C GLY A 21 1.32 -9.90 -31.09
N GLU A 22 0.60 -11.03 -31.09
CA GLU A 22 1.03 -12.30 -30.49
C GLU A 22 2.45 -12.68 -30.95
N ARG A 23 3.36 -12.95 -29.99
CA ARG A 23 4.68 -13.53 -30.28
C ARG A 23 4.51 -15.01 -30.65
N GLU A 24 4.86 -15.35 -31.89
CA GLU A 24 5.20 -16.74 -32.23
C GLU A 24 6.41 -17.19 -31.40
N ARG A 25 6.22 -18.23 -30.59
CA ARG A 25 7.30 -18.94 -29.88
C ARG A 25 8.20 -19.60 -30.92
N LEU A 26 9.40 -19.06 -31.12
CA LEU A 26 10.51 -19.84 -31.68
C LEU A 26 10.94 -20.86 -30.62
N THR A 27 10.88 -22.13 -30.97
CA THR A 27 11.34 -23.23 -30.11
C THR A 27 12.85 -23.16 -29.95
N SER A 28 13.29 -23.41 -28.71
CA SER A 28 14.68 -23.42 -28.29
C SER A 28 15.32 -24.79 -28.60
N ASP A 29 15.95 -24.90 -29.76
CA ASP A 29 16.81 -26.02 -30.10
C ASP A 29 18.05 -25.52 -30.89
N GLY A 30 19.00 -24.95 -30.14
CA GLY A 30 20.30 -24.52 -30.65
C GLY A 30 21.25 -24.08 -29.53
N SER A 31 21.84 -25.04 -28.81
CA SER A 31 22.86 -24.81 -27.78
C SER A 31 24.22 -24.45 -28.38
N GLY A 32 24.35 -23.26 -28.93
CA GLY A 32 25.64 -22.66 -29.27
C GLY A 32 25.65 -21.22 -28.82
N ASP A 33 26.62 -20.84 -27.98
CA ASP A 33 26.94 -19.42 -27.76
C ASP A 33 27.07 -18.75 -29.13
N PRO A 34 26.29 -17.71 -29.45
CA PRO A 34 26.48 -16.97 -30.69
C PRO A 34 27.91 -16.39 -30.68
N ALA A 35 28.71 -16.74 -31.69
CA ALA A 35 30.05 -16.20 -31.83
C ALA A 35 29.98 -14.66 -31.92
N LEU A 36 30.84 -13.96 -31.18
CA LEU A 36 30.99 -12.52 -31.32
C LEU A 36 31.19 -12.16 -32.81
N PRO A 37 30.56 -11.09 -33.31
CA PRO A 37 30.66 -10.71 -34.71
C PRO A 37 32.13 -10.52 -35.10
N GLU A 38 32.57 -11.27 -36.12
CA GLU A 38 33.93 -11.21 -36.64
C GLU A 38 34.13 -9.88 -37.38
N TRP A 39 35.04 -9.05 -36.88
CA TRP A 39 35.40 -7.78 -37.52
C TRP A 39 36.35 -8.03 -38.68
N VAL A 40 36.05 -7.47 -39.85
CA VAL A 40 36.94 -7.49 -41.01
C VAL A 40 37.60 -6.13 -41.14
N TYR A 41 38.94 -6.14 -41.14
CA TYR A 41 39.77 -4.95 -41.23
C TYR A 41 40.32 -4.80 -42.64
N GLY A 42 40.27 -3.57 -43.16
CA GLY A 42 40.87 -3.18 -44.43
C GLY A 42 42.25 -2.56 -44.25
N GLU A 43 42.52 -1.49 -44.99
CA GLU A 43 43.79 -0.77 -44.91
C GLU A 43 44.02 -0.16 -43.51
N SER A 44 45.29 0.01 -43.14
CA SER A 44 45.70 0.69 -41.92
C SER A 44 46.78 1.74 -42.18
N GLN A 45 46.75 2.81 -41.38
CA GLN A 45 47.75 3.88 -41.39
C GLN A 45 48.29 4.10 -39.99
N VAL A 46 49.57 4.46 -39.90
CA VAL A 46 50.25 4.75 -38.64
C VAL A 46 50.85 6.14 -38.72
N TYR A 47 50.63 6.94 -37.68
CA TYR A 47 51.08 8.32 -37.59
C TYR A 47 51.82 8.58 -36.29
N ASP A 48 52.87 9.40 -36.35
CA ASP A 48 53.47 10.00 -35.15
C ASP A 48 52.54 11.09 -34.58
N ALA A 49 52.20 10.99 -33.30
CA ALA A 49 51.38 11.99 -32.64
C ALA A 49 52.11 13.35 -32.59
N PRO A 50 51.49 14.45 -33.06
CA PRO A 50 52.10 15.78 -33.04
C PRO A 50 52.40 16.27 -31.62
N ALA A 51 53.67 16.55 -31.33
CA ALA A 51 54.09 17.08 -30.03
C ALA A 51 53.58 18.50 -29.72
N ALA A 52 53.24 19.28 -30.75
CA ALA A 52 52.78 20.65 -30.59
C ALA A 52 51.29 20.72 -30.21
N PRO A 53 50.89 21.59 -29.26
CA PRO A 53 49.49 21.86 -28.98
C PRO A 53 48.70 22.26 -30.22
N GLY A 54 47.54 21.63 -30.42
CA GLY A 54 46.67 21.83 -31.57
C GLY A 54 47.13 21.14 -32.86
N GLY A 55 48.17 20.31 -32.81
CA GLY A 55 48.65 19.54 -33.97
C GLY A 55 47.55 18.63 -34.54
N ARG A 56 47.56 18.45 -35.86
CA ARG A 56 46.52 17.74 -36.61
C ARG A 56 47.09 16.66 -37.51
N ILE A 57 46.35 15.57 -37.64
CA ILE A 57 46.57 14.51 -38.64
C ILE A 57 45.32 14.46 -39.51
N VAL A 58 45.50 14.55 -40.83
CA VAL A 58 44.43 14.29 -41.79
C VAL A 58 44.65 12.89 -42.32
N ASP A 59 43.73 11.99 -42.00
CA ASP A 59 43.80 10.60 -42.41
C ASP A 59 43.02 10.39 -43.71
N PRO A 60 43.68 9.95 -44.81
CA PRO A 60 43.03 9.76 -46.09
C PRO A 60 42.15 8.51 -46.15
N LEU A 61 42.31 7.54 -45.23
CA LEU A 61 41.47 6.33 -45.19
C LEU A 61 40.05 6.64 -44.74
N THR A 62 39.92 7.44 -43.68
CA THR A 62 38.64 7.84 -43.10
C THR A 62 38.15 9.19 -43.65
N GLY A 63 39.04 9.97 -44.27
CA GLY A 63 38.75 11.35 -44.68
C GLY A 63 38.60 12.32 -43.51
N ARG A 64 39.02 11.93 -42.29
CA ARG A 64 38.79 12.70 -41.06
C ARG A 64 40.06 13.36 -40.55
N THR A 65 39.86 14.40 -39.74
CA THR A 65 40.96 15.12 -39.09
C THR A 65 41.00 14.79 -37.60
N PHE A 66 42.15 14.34 -37.14
CA PHE A 66 42.44 14.08 -35.73
C PHE A 66 43.26 15.22 -35.15
N ARG A 67 42.89 15.71 -33.96
CA ARG A 67 43.53 16.86 -33.29
C ARG A 67 44.03 16.47 -31.91
N PHE A 68 45.23 16.96 -31.57
CA PHE A 68 45.86 16.80 -30.26
C PHE A 68 45.87 18.16 -29.56
N PRO A 69 44.83 18.52 -28.80
CA PRO A 69 44.63 19.89 -28.32
C PRO A 69 45.78 20.37 -27.42
N ALA A 70 46.30 19.50 -26.55
CA ALA A 70 47.45 19.79 -25.68
C ALA A 70 48.81 19.32 -26.26
N GLY A 71 48.81 18.76 -27.47
CA GLY A 71 49.93 17.99 -28.02
C GLY A 71 49.88 16.53 -27.56
N GLY A 72 50.53 15.66 -28.32
CA GLY A 72 50.58 14.23 -28.07
C GLY A 72 51.98 13.65 -28.25
N SER A 73 52.14 12.39 -27.84
CA SER A 73 53.33 11.58 -28.14
C SER A 73 52.93 10.16 -28.52
N GLY A 74 53.87 9.36 -29.02
CA GLY A 74 53.61 7.97 -29.41
C GLY A 74 52.95 7.84 -30.79
N LEU A 75 52.34 6.68 -31.04
CA LEU A 75 51.80 6.31 -32.34
C LEU A 75 50.28 6.25 -32.33
N LEU A 76 49.66 6.87 -33.34
CA LEU A 76 48.24 6.76 -33.67
C LEU A 76 48.10 5.82 -34.88
N THR A 77 47.48 4.67 -34.67
CA THR A 77 47.11 3.73 -35.73
C THR A 77 45.62 3.83 -36.02
N ILE A 78 45.27 3.96 -37.29
CA ILE A 78 43.89 3.99 -37.78
C ILE A 78 43.72 2.79 -38.71
N LEU A 79 42.71 1.97 -38.46
CA LEU A 79 42.35 0.81 -39.28
C LEU A 79 40.95 1.02 -39.86
N GLN A 80 40.80 0.85 -41.16
CA GLN A 80 39.48 0.82 -41.78
C GLN A 80 38.75 -0.46 -41.37
N LEU A 81 37.46 -0.36 -41.05
CA LEU A 81 36.59 -1.51 -40.84
C LEU A 81 35.79 -1.73 -42.13
N GLU A 82 36.04 -2.87 -42.78
CA GLU A 82 35.35 -3.27 -44.01
C GLU A 82 33.99 -3.91 -43.71
N SER A 83 33.90 -4.67 -42.61
CA SER A 83 32.66 -5.24 -42.12
C SER A 83 32.72 -5.58 -40.62
N GLY A 84 31.56 -5.83 -40.03
CA GLY A 84 31.36 -6.11 -38.61
C GLY A 84 29.87 -6.05 -38.25
N PRO A 85 29.50 -5.85 -36.97
CA PRO A 85 28.13 -5.54 -36.54
C PRO A 85 27.48 -4.50 -37.45
N GLN A 86 26.34 -4.87 -38.05
CA GLN A 86 25.67 -4.07 -39.08
C GLN A 86 25.39 -2.64 -38.60
N THR A 87 25.67 -1.68 -39.48
CA THR A 87 25.22 -0.29 -39.39
C THR A 87 24.97 0.25 -40.80
N GLU A 88 23.89 1.00 -40.98
CA GLU A 88 23.36 1.34 -42.31
C GLU A 88 24.04 2.50 -43.06
N SER A 89 24.88 3.34 -42.42
CA SER A 89 25.50 4.47 -43.13
C SER A 89 26.75 4.13 -43.95
N ASP A 90 26.85 4.71 -45.15
CA ASP A 90 27.95 4.59 -46.12
C ASP A 90 29.25 5.32 -45.70
N GLU A 91 29.29 5.96 -44.53
CA GLU A 91 30.41 6.84 -44.14
C GLU A 91 31.65 6.10 -43.60
N GLY A 92 31.63 4.76 -43.63
CA GLY A 92 32.73 3.89 -43.20
C GLY A 92 32.93 3.88 -41.68
N ALA A 93 33.29 2.72 -41.12
CA ALA A 93 33.69 2.60 -39.73
C ALA A 93 35.20 2.42 -39.64
N PHE A 94 35.80 2.76 -38.51
CA PHE A 94 37.24 2.64 -38.29
C PHE A 94 37.59 2.28 -36.86
N GLU A 95 38.74 1.65 -36.67
CA GLU A 95 39.36 1.41 -35.38
C GLU A 95 40.56 2.34 -35.16
N ILE A 96 40.68 2.85 -33.94
CA ILE A 96 41.79 3.67 -33.47
C ILE A 96 42.53 2.94 -32.37
N ILE A 97 43.84 2.79 -32.57
CA ILE A 97 44.78 2.33 -31.53
C ILE A 97 45.75 3.47 -31.28
N TYR A 98 45.66 4.09 -30.10
CA TYR A 98 46.56 5.18 -29.71
C TYR A 98 47.49 4.74 -28.58
N GLU A 99 48.76 4.48 -28.92
CA GLU A 99 49.82 4.06 -28.00
C GLU A 99 50.70 5.26 -27.64
N GLY A 100 50.07 6.23 -26.97
CA GLY A 100 50.66 7.54 -26.73
C GLY A 100 50.15 8.23 -25.47
N SER A 101 50.58 9.47 -25.28
CA SER A 101 50.08 10.34 -24.21
C SER A 101 49.55 11.65 -24.79
N GLY A 102 48.46 12.16 -24.22
CA GLY A 102 47.73 13.32 -24.73
C GLY A 102 46.27 12.95 -24.98
N SER A 103 45.38 13.94 -25.03
CA SER A 103 44.01 13.72 -25.49
C SER A 103 43.96 13.72 -27.01
N LEU A 104 43.02 12.96 -27.57
CA LEU A 104 42.74 12.90 -29.00
C LEU A 104 41.33 13.39 -29.24
N GLU A 105 41.15 14.22 -30.25
CA GLU A 105 39.84 14.64 -30.75
C GLU A 105 39.70 14.28 -32.23
N ILE A 106 38.49 14.03 -32.67
CA ILE A 106 38.14 13.95 -34.09
C ILE A 106 37.28 15.15 -34.49
N LEU A 107 37.61 15.71 -35.65
CA LEU A 107 36.88 16.80 -36.28
C LEU A 107 36.10 16.21 -37.45
N ILE A 108 34.79 16.36 -37.39
CA ILE A 108 33.85 15.92 -38.41
C ILE A 108 33.32 17.18 -39.09
N ASP A 109 33.41 17.25 -40.42
CA ASP A 109 32.74 18.27 -41.21
C ASP A 109 31.25 18.25 -40.90
N HIS A 110 30.59 19.40 -40.84
CA HIS A 110 29.19 19.47 -40.44
C HIS A 110 28.48 20.54 -41.25
N ASP A 111 27.31 20.20 -41.78
CA ASP A 111 26.37 21.20 -42.27
C ASP A 111 25.37 21.47 -41.13
N PRO A 112 25.18 22.72 -40.67
CA PRO A 112 24.19 23.05 -39.64
C PRO A 112 22.76 22.62 -39.96
N GLU A 113 22.48 22.31 -41.23
CA GLU A 113 21.22 21.79 -41.71
C GLU A 113 21.08 20.26 -41.60
N ASP A 114 22.19 19.53 -41.47
CA ASP A 114 22.23 18.08 -41.30
C ASP A 114 22.29 17.68 -39.81
N VAL A 115 21.94 16.43 -39.51
CA VAL A 115 22.11 15.85 -38.17
C VAL A 115 23.29 14.88 -38.18
N ASP A 116 24.36 15.25 -37.48
CA ASP A 116 25.62 14.51 -37.45
C ASP A 116 25.94 13.93 -36.07
N PHE A 117 26.30 12.66 -36.04
CA PHE A 117 26.77 11.95 -34.85
C PHE A 117 28.13 11.30 -35.11
N LEU A 118 28.87 11.12 -34.03
CA LEU A 118 29.88 10.10 -33.94
C LEU A 118 29.37 9.01 -33.00
N VAL A 119 29.34 7.76 -33.44
CA VAL A 119 29.05 6.62 -32.58
C VAL A 119 30.31 5.81 -32.30
N GLY A 120 30.41 5.25 -31.10
CA GLY A 120 31.46 4.31 -30.70
C GLY A 120 30.86 2.94 -30.41
N TYR A 121 31.60 1.88 -30.74
CA TYR A 121 31.18 0.50 -30.43
C TYR A 121 31.76 0.09 -29.07
N LEU A 122 30.89 -0.16 -28.09
CA LEU A 122 31.29 -0.53 -26.73
C LEU A 122 30.47 -1.68 -26.16
N PRO A 123 31.02 -2.41 -25.17
CA PRO A 123 30.24 -3.33 -24.36
C PRO A 123 29.08 -2.63 -23.65
N LEU A 124 27.93 -3.29 -23.65
CA LEU A 124 26.71 -2.87 -22.95
C LEU A 124 26.61 -3.49 -21.55
N ASP A 125 27.70 -4.09 -21.03
CA ASP A 125 27.81 -4.67 -19.68
C ASP A 125 27.43 -3.72 -18.52
N TYR A 126 27.15 -2.44 -18.84
CA TYR A 126 26.71 -1.40 -17.91
C TYR A 126 25.53 -0.55 -18.44
N ALA A 127 24.89 -0.97 -19.53
CA ALA A 127 23.64 -0.39 -20.04
C ALA A 127 22.44 -1.20 -19.53
N VAL A 128 21.27 -0.58 -19.41
CA VAL A 128 20.03 -1.32 -19.14
C VAL A 128 19.68 -2.09 -20.43
N GLN A 129 19.56 -3.41 -20.34
CA GLN A 129 19.06 -4.27 -21.42
C GLN A 129 17.74 -4.91 -20.96
N GLU A 130 16.71 -4.83 -21.81
CA GLU A 130 15.43 -5.50 -21.59
C GLU A 130 15.50 -6.92 -22.19
N GLY A 131 15.55 -7.95 -21.34
CA GLY A 131 15.37 -9.36 -21.72
C GLY A 131 16.63 -10.13 -22.15
N GLU A 132 16.44 -11.35 -22.70
CA GLU A 132 17.49 -12.18 -23.33
C GLU A 132 18.02 -11.53 -24.63
N GLU A 133 18.63 -10.36 -24.51
CA GLU A 133 19.45 -9.76 -25.55
C GLU A 133 20.87 -10.32 -25.39
N LEU A 134 21.22 -11.22 -26.30
CA LEU A 134 22.54 -11.87 -26.41
C LEU A 134 23.68 -10.88 -26.75
N ASP A 135 23.40 -9.58 -26.80
CA ASP A 135 24.30 -8.58 -27.36
C ASP A 135 24.99 -7.79 -26.25
N THR A 136 26.13 -8.31 -25.80
CA THR A 136 27.02 -7.66 -24.82
C THR A 136 27.66 -6.37 -25.32
N SER A 137 27.31 -5.81 -26.50
CA SER A 137 27.93 -4.62 -27.10
C SER A 137 27.06 -3.91 -28.14
N GLY A 138 27.29 -2.60 -28.36
CA GLY A 138 26.55 -1.83 -29.34
C GLY A 138 27.15 -0.48 -29.75
N TRP A 139 26.59 0.13 -30.81
CA TRP A 139 26.95 1.46 -31.30
C TRP A 139 26.19 2.54 -30.54
N LEU A 140 26.91 3.40 -29.81
CA LEU A 140 26.30 4.46 -28.99
C LEU A 140 26.86 5.83 -29.37
N PRO A 141 26.02 6.89 -29.33
CA PRO A 141 26.43 8.22 -29.73
C PRO A 141 27.39 8.84 -28.70
N LEU A 142 28.39 9.57 -29.20
CA LEU A 142 29.26 10.43 -28.41
C LEU A 142 28.70 11.85 -28.40
N LYS A 143 28.83 12.53 -27.26
CA LYS A 143 28.51 13.95 -27.15
C LYS A 143 29.61 14.80 -27.81
N SER A 144 29.22 15.70 -28.70
CA SER A 144 30.16 16.70 -29.23
C SER A 144 30.60 17.67 -28.11
N THR A 145 31.90 17.98 -28.06
CA THR A 145 32.50 18.91 -27.09
C THR A 145 32.46 20.36 -27.57
N ALA A 146 32.36 20.58 -28.89
CA ALA A 146 32.21 21.89 -29.50
C ALA A 146 31.68 21.78 -30.93
N GLY A 147 30.83 22.73 -31.33
CA GLY A 147 30.51 23.01 -32.73
C GLY A 147 31.04 24.39 -33.10
N GLN A 148 31.78 24.51 -34.21
CA GLN A 148 32.27 25.79 -34.70
C GLN A 148 32.11 25.89 -36.22
N GLY A 149 31.07 26.61 -36.65
CA GLY A 149 30.72 26.70 -38.08
C GLY A 149 30.47 25.31 -38.63
N ASP A 150 31.22 24.93 -39.65
CA ASP A 150 31.01 23.71 -40.42
C ASP A 150 31.80 22.51 -39.85
N THR A 151 32.01 22.45 -38.53
CA THR A 151 32.78 21.38 -37.88
C THR A 151 32.27 21.06 -36.49
N LEU A 152 32.04 19.77 -36.25
CA LEU A 152 31.80 19.19 -34.93
C LEU A 152 33.10 18.56 -34.40
N VAL A 153 33.35 18.78 -33.12
CA VAL A 153 34.49 18.22 -32.38
C VAL A 153 33.99 17.16 -31.41
N PHE A 154 34.64 16.00 -31.42
CA PHE A 154 34.39 14.93 -30.46
C PHE A 154 35.69 14.55 -29.78
N GLU A 155 35.69 14.48 -28.46
CA GLU A 155 36.81 13.91 -27.71
C GLU A 155 36.77 12.38 -27.82
N LEU A 156 37.85 11.79 -28.31
CA LEU A 156 37.98 10.35 -28.46
C LEU A 156 38.56 9.73 -27.19
N PRO A 157 37.89 8.74 -26.62
CA PRO A 157 38.32 8.12 -25.37
C PRO A 157 39.40 7.04 -25.59
N VAL A 158 40.43 7.38 -26.39
CA VAL A 158 41.54 6.49 -26.76
C VAL A 158 42.82 6.87 -26.02
N GLY A 159 43.65 5.87 -25.64
CA GLY A 159 44.96 6.10 -25.02
C GLY A 159 45.26 5.20 -23.81
N ALA A 160 46.53 5.15 -23.41
CA ALA A 160 46.97 4.41 -22.23
C ALA A 160 46.39 5.04 -20.95
N LYS A 161 45.93 4.18 -20.02
CA LYS A 161 45.47 4.57 -18.68
C LYS A 161 46.41 5.61 -18.09
N LYS A 162 45.94 6.83 -17.82
CA LYS A 162 46.67 7.74 -16.93
C LYS A 162 46.84 7.00 -15.60
N ALA A 163 48.08 6.77 -15.16
CA ALA A 163 48.34 6.16 -13.86
C ALA A 163 47.69 7.03 -12.76
N GLY A 164 46.71 6.48 -12.05
CA GLY A 164 45.90 7.20 -11.06
C GLY A 164 44.60 7.83 -11.58
N ALA A 165 44.31 7.78 -12.88
CA ALA A 165 42.99 8.10 -13.42
C ALA A 165 42.19 6.79 -13.60
N MET A 166 40.99 6.80 -13.07
CA MET A 166 40.06 5.67 -13.09
C MET A 166 39.54 5.40 -14.52
N SER A 167 39.21 4.14 -14.82
CA SER A 167 38.83 3.69 -16.16
C SER A 167 37.43 4.15 -16.57
N LEU A 168 37.35 4.98 -17.62
CA LEU A 168 36.15 5.23 -18.44
C LEU A 168 35.63 3.91 -19.04
N PRO A 169 34.33 3.67 -19.25
CA PRO A 169 33.85 2.52 -20.05
C PRO A 169 34.25 2.74 -21.51
N TRP A 170 34.32 4.02 -21.85
CA TRP A 170 34.88 4.60 -23.04
C TRP A 170 36.41 4.42 -23.12
N SER A 171 37.12 4.20 -22.01
CA SER A 171 38.57 4.00 -22.05
C SER A 171 38.89 2.67 -22.71
N GLY A 172 39.45 2.76 -23.91
CA GLY A 172 39.67 1.58 -24.74
C GLY A 172 38.52 1.26 -25.69
N VAL A 173 37.53 2.16 -25.87
CA VAL A 173 36.69 2.15 -27.07
C VAL A 173 37.59 2.53 -28.24
N LYS A 174 37.71 1.60 -29.17
CA LYS A 174 38.61 1.76 -30.33
C LYS A 174 37.84 1.98 -31.61
N LYS A 175 36.60 1.52 -31.69
CA LYS A 175 35.84 1.48 -32.94
C LYS A 175 34.84 2.62 -32.98
N PHE A 176 34.87 3.38 -34.05
CA PHE A 176 34.06 4.58 -34.23
C PHE A 176 33.45 4.62 -35.63
N LYS A 177 32.31 5.30 -35.74
CA LYS A 177 31.60 5.50 -37.00
C LYS A 177 30.88 6.85 -37.01
N PRO A 178 31.04 7.68 -38.05
CA PRO A 178 30.21 8.85 -38.26
C PRO A 178 28.85 8.47 -38.86
N VAL A 179 27.80 9.17 -38.43
CA VAL A 179 26.43 8.98 -38.90
C VAL A 179 25.86 10.35 -39.25
N ARG A 180 25.38 10.48 -40.48
CA ARG A 180 24.78 11.72 -41.01
C ARG A 180 23.36 11.48 -41.50
N TYR A 181 22.42 12.26 -40.99
CA TYR A 181 21.08 12.39 -41.57
C TYR A 181 21.02 13.70 -42.34
N LYS A 182 21.03 13.59 -43.67
CA LYS A 182 20.97 14.76 -44.54
C LYS A 182 19.62 15.44 -44.45
N LYS A 183 19.61 16.77 -44.49
CA LYS A 183 18.38 17.56 -44.51
C LYS A 183 17.41 17.10 -45.59
N GLY A 184 16.13 17.02 -45.23
CA GLY A 184 15.05 16.66 -46.15
C GLY A 184 14.98 15.17 -46.48
N THR A 185 15.81 14.35 -45.84
CA THR A 185 15.63 12.89 -45.85
C THR A 185 14.56 12.48 -44.82
N ALA A 186 13.90 11.34 -45.05
CA ALA A 186 12.90 10.82 -44.12
C ALA A 186 13.46 10.62 -42.70
N ASN A 187 14.76 10.29 -42.59
CA ASN A 187 15.43 10.03 -41.32
C ASN A 187 15.71 11.32 -40.54
N GLU A 188 16.07 12.41 -41.23
CA GLU A 188 16.21 13.71 -40.58
C GLU A 188 14.85 14.21 -40.05
N VAL A 189 13.78 14.08 -40.84
CA VAL A 189 12.42 14.44 -40.41
C VAL A 189 11.98 13.61 -39.20
N LEU A 190 12.24 12.30 -39.22
CA LEU A 190 11.91 11.42 -38.10
C LEU A 190 12.73 11.76 -36.84
N PHE A 191 14.03 12.02 -37.01
CA PHE A 191 14.90 12.47 -35.92
C PHE A 191 14.35 13.74 -35.29
N ALA A 192 14.04 14.77 -36.09
CA ALA A 192 13.49 16.03 -35.61
C ALA A 192 12.17 15.83 -34.84
N GLN A 193 11.29 14.94 -35.32
CA GLN A 193 10.04 14.61 -34.63
C GLN A 193 10.27 13.92 -33.28
N ILE A 194 11.17 12.94 -33.22
CA ILE A 194 11.50 12.25 -31.97
C ILE A 194 12.18 13.20 -30.98
N GLU A 195 13.12 14.02 -31.46
CA GLU A 195 13.77 15.04 -30.65
C GLU A 195 12.75 16.01 -30.06
N GLN A 196 11.80 16.49 -30.87
CA GLN A 196 10.72 17.34 -30.39
C GLN A 196 9.90 16.63 -29.31
N ASN A 197 9.49 15.38 -29.54
CA ASN A 197 8.71 14.60 -28.57
C ASN A 197 9.45 14.41 -27.25
N VAL A 198 10.75 14.09 -27.30
CA VAL A 198 11.59 13.95 -26.10
C VAL A 198 11.69 15.27 -25.35
N ARG A 199 11.95 16.38 -26.05
CA ARG A 199 12.05 17.71 -25.44
C ARG A 199 10.74 18.17 -24.81
N GLU A 200 9.61 17.92 -25.46
CA GLU A 200 8.27 18.22 -24.93
C GLU A 200 7.96 17.38 -23.69
N ALA A 201 8.25 16.08 -23.72
CA ALA A 201 8.09 15.19 -22.57
C ALA A 201 8.97 15.65 -21.39
N MET A 202 10.25 15.94 -21.64
CA MET A 202 11.17 16.46 -20.63
C MET A 202 10.66 17.76 -20.00
N ASN A 203 10.29 18.76 -20.81
CA ASN A 203 9.79 20.04 -20.31
C ASN A 203 8.51 19.87 -19.48
N THR A 204 7.63 18.97 -19.90
CA THR A 204 6.38 18.67 -19.19
C THR A 204 6.66 18.02 -17.83
N LEU A 205 7.59 17.06 -17.79
CA LEU A 205 7.97 16.35 -16.58
C LEU A 205 8.75 17.22 -15.60
N ILE A 206 9.64 18.11 -16.07
CA ILE A 206 10.36 19.07 -15.21
C ILE A 206 9.36 19.95 -14.44
N ASN A 207 8.24 20.33 -15.06
CA ASN A 207 7.19 21.09 -14.39
C ASN A 207 6.41 20.25 -13.35
N ALA A 208 6.37 18.93 -13.51
CA ALA A 208 5.73 18.00 -12.57
C ALA A 208 6.54 17.78 -11.28
N VAL A 209 7.86 18.03 -11.32
CA VAL A 209 8.75 17.94 -10.16
C VAL A 209 8.44 19.07 -9.16
N PRO A 210 8.61 18.85 -7.83
CA PRO A 210 8.52 19.90 -6.81
C PRO A 210 9.23 21.20 -7.19
N ALA A 211 8.56 22.32 -6.94
CA ALA A 211 9.10 23.66 -7.25
C ALA A 211 10.49 23.91 -6.64
N SER A 212 10.78 23.32 -5.47
CA SER A 212 12.07 23.39 -4.78
C SER A 212 13.22 22.74 -5.56
N ARG A 213 12.95 21.83 -6.51
CA ARG A 213 13.97 21.10 -7.29
C ARG A 213 14.10 21.60 -8.73
N ARG A 214 13.07 22.25 -9.30
CA ARG A 214 13.01 22.60 -10.73
C ARG A 214 14.24 23.33 -11.25
N ALA A 215 14.76 24.30 -10.48
CA ALA A 215 15.95 25.06 -10.88
C ALA A 215 17.20 24.17 -11.04
N GLN A 216 17.42 23.25 -10.08
CA GLN A 216 18.53 22.30 -10.12
C GLN A 216 18.35 21.30 -11.27
N VAL A 217 17.14 20.73 -11.41
CA VAL A 217 16.81 19.81 -12.52
C VAL A 217 17.07 20.48 -13.88
N GLN A 218 16.65 21.73 -14.05
CA GLN A 218 16.89 22.46 -15.30
C GLN A 218 18.37 22.73 -15.55
N GLN A 219 19.14 23.01 -14.50
CA GLN A 219 20.59 23.18 -14.59
C GLN A 219 21.29 21.88 -15.01
N ASP A 220 20.87 20.75 -14.44
CA ASP A 220 21.45 19.44 -14.74
C ASP A 220 21.12 18.99 -16.16
N VAL A 221 19.86 19.16 -16.58
CA VAL A 221 19.38 18.88 -17.95
C VAL A 221 20.10 19.72 -18.99
N ASN A 222 20.41 20.98 -18.70
CA ASN A 222 21.11 21.88 -19.63
C ASN A 222 22.63 21.81 -19.50
N GLY A 223 23.16 21.03 -18.56
CA GLY A 223 24.57 21.02 -18.23
C GLY A 223 25.13 19.59 -18.15
N PRO A 224 25.54 19.14 -16.95
CA PRO A 224 26.28 17.88 -16.78
C PRO A 224 25.48 16.64 -17.20
N LEU A 225 24.15 16.66 -17.12
CA LEU A 225 23.29 15.53 -17.49
C LEU A 225 22.50 15.79 -18.77
N SER A 226 22.93 16.72 -19.63
CA SER A 226 22.31 16.89 -20.94
C SER A 226 22.45 15.61 -21.78
N PRO A 227 21.32 14.99 -22.23
CA PRO A 227 21.33 13.73 -22.93
C PRO A 227 21.68 13.94 -24.40
N VAL A 228 22.33 12.95 -25.00
CA VAL A 228 22.44 12.83 -26.46
C VAL A 228 21.22 12.09 -26.96
N LEU A 229 20.49 12.67 -27.90
CA LEU A 229 19.34 12.01 -28.54
C LEU A 229 19.84 11.29 -29.79
N TYR A 230 19.48 10.03 -29.96
CA TYR A 230 19.91 9.23 -31.10
C TYR A 230 18.79 8.35 -31.62
N VAL A 231 18.63 8.32 -32.95
CA VAL A 231 17.55 7.58 -33.63
C VAL A 231 18.18 6.63 -34.65
N PRO A 232 18.58 5.42 -34.24
CA PRO A 232 19.17 4.46 -35.16
C PRO A 232 18.15 4.00 -36.21
N GLN A 233 18.63 3.74 -37.43
CA GLN A 233 17.84 3.10 -38.49
C GLN A 233 17.76 1.60 -38.20
N ASN A 234 16.55 1.04 -38.23
CA ASN A 234 16.30 -0.36 -37.92
C ASN A 234 15.98 -1.20 -39.17
N ARG A 235 17.03 -1.69 -39.82
CA ARG A 235 16.99 -2.83 -40.73
C ARG A 235 18.06 -3.82 -40.31
N SER A 236 17.65 -4.78 -39.48
CA SER A 236 18.34 -6.05 -39.22
C SER A 236 19.68 -6.03 -38.44
N ALA A 237 20.07 -4.89 -37.86
CA ALA A 237 21.23 -4.84 -36.97
C ALA A 237 20.85 -5.33 -35.56
N TYR A 238 21.39 -6.50 -35.20
CA TYR A 238 21.19 -7.25 -33.94
C TYR A 238 21.19 -6.40 -32.63
N VAL A 239 21.91 -5.27 -32.60
CA VAL A 239 22.19 -4.44 -31.40
C VAL A 239 20.99 -3.62 -30.89
N PHE A 240 20.00 -3.39 -31.75
CA PHE A 240 18.74 -2.76 -31.34
C PHE A 240 17.62 -3.66 -31.81
N LYS A 241 17.18 -4.62 -30.97
CA LYS A 241 15.76 -4.97 -31.02
C LYS A 241 14.98 -3.65 -30.95
N SER A 242 13.82 -3.59 -31.57
CA SER A 242 12.98 -2.40 -31.81
C SER A 242 12.39 -1.75 -30.55
N THR A 243 13.23 -1.57 -29.52
CA THR A 243 12.93 -1.05 -28.19
C THR A 243 13.73 0.24 -27.96
N PRO A 244 13.04 1.34 -27.60
CA PRO A 244 13.66 2.51 -26.99
C PRO A 244 14.53 2.14 -25.79
N LYS A 245 15.56 2.95 -25.51
CA LYS A 245 16.40 2.76 -24.31
C LYS A 245 17.06 4.04 -23.83
N TYR A 246 17.10 4.20 -22.51
CA TYR A 246 17.91 5.16 -21.81
C TYR A 246 19.25 4.54 -21.41
N VAL A 247 20.34 5.14 -21.86
CA VAL A 247 21.69 4.67 -21.60
C VAL A 247 22.44 5.70 -20.76
N PRO A 248 22.64 5.43 -19.46
CA PRO A 248 23.53 6.25 -18.65
C PRO A 248 24.98 5.81 -18.86
N TYR A 249 25.90 6.72 -19.16
CA TYR A 249 27.31 6.39 -19.31
C TYR A 249 28.02 6.54 -17.95
N TRP A 250 28.60 5.45 -17.44
CA TRP A 250 29.29 5.44 -16.14
C TRP A 250 30.67 4.90 -16.26
N ASP A 251 31.71 5.68 -15.96
CA ASP A 251 33.01 5.04 -15.73
C ASP A 251 33.00 4.04 -14.58
N SER A 252 33.92 3.08 -14.63
CA SER A 252 34.02 1.98 -13.67
C SER A 252 34.21 2.49 -12.23
N PHE A 253 34.36 3.80 -12.03
CA PHE A 253 34.60 4.47 -10.76
C PHE A 253 33.96 5.89 -10.61
N GLY A 254 32.89 6.24 -11.35
CA GLY A 254 32.07 7.44 -11.16
C GLY A 254 32.29 8.75 -11.95
N LEU A 255 33.05 8.85 -13.04
CA LEU A 255 33.37 10.14 -13.71
C LEU A 255 33.41 10.14 -15.27
N VAL A 256 32.27 10.06 -15.94
CA VAL A 256 31.91 10.95 -17.08
C VAL A 256 30.37 11.01 -17.13
N SER A 257 29.79 12.19 -16.91
CA SER A 257 28.33 12.40 -16.99
C SER A 257 27.93 12.61 -18.44
N GLN A 258 27.80 11.52 -19.18
CA GLN A 258 27.03 11.55 -20.41
C GLN A 258 25.83 10.61 -20.20
N CYS A 259 24.75 10.86 -20.92
CA CYS A 259 23.69 9.89 -21.08
C CYS A 259 23.11 10.00 -22.49
N ALA A 260 22.44 8.97 -22.96
CA ALA A 260 21.72 9.00 -24.22
C ALA A 260 20.30 8.47 -24.06
N ILE A 261 19.40 9.04 -24.86
CA ILE A 261 18.07 8.48 -25.10
C ILE A 261 18.09 8.00 -26.54
N VAL A 262 17.99 6.69 -26.72
CA VAL A 262 18.05 6.02 -28.01
C VAL A 262 16.67 5.53 -28.36
N ILE A 263 16.10 6.03 -29.46
CA ILE A 263 14.75 5.66 -29.93
C ILE A 263 14.87 5.10 -31.35
N PRO A 264 14.78 3.77 -31.55
CA PRO A 264 14.77 3.20 -32.90
C PRO A 264 13.65 3.77 -33.78
N ASP A 265 13.88 3.85 -35.10
CA ASP A 265 12.91 4.39 -36.07
C ASP A 265 11.63 3.54 -36.23
N ASP A 266 11.66 2.29 -35.80
CA ASP A 266 10.53 1.34 -35.77
C ASP A 266 10.02 1.04 -34.35
N ALA A 267 10.45 1.82 -33.37
CA ALA A 267 10.21 1.55 -31.96
C ALA A 267 8.72 1.36 -31.64
N THR A 268 8.42 0.27 -30.92
CA THR A 268 7.09 0.01 -30.36
C THR A 268 6.95 0.52 -28.92
N GLY A 269 8.07 0.89 -28.29
CA GLY A 269 8.12 1.39 -26.91
C GLY A 269 7.83 2.89 -26.77
N SER A 270 7.86 3.37 -25.54
CA SER A 270 7.34 4.69 -25.15
C SER A 270 8.45 5.72 -24.93
N VAL A 271 8.47 6.81 -25.71
CA VAL A 271 9.33 7.99 -25.43
C VAL A 271 9.16 8.48 -23.99
N ALA A 272 7.94 8.47 -23.47
CA ALA A 272 7.64 8.90 -22.10
C ALA A 272 8.32 8.01 -21.05
N HIS A 273 8.49 6.72 -21.34
CA HIS A 273 9.13 5.75 -20.47
C HIS A 273 10.64 6.01 -20.38
N GLU A 274 11.33 6.13 -21.52
CA GLU A 274 12.78 6.45 -21.53
C GLU A 274 13.12 7.80 -20.91
N VAL A 275 12.28 8.80 -21.18
CA VAL A 275 12.43 10.12 -20.55
C VAL A 275 12.22 10.02 -19.03
N GLY A 276 11.41 9.08 -18.55
CA GLY A 276 11.25 8.78 -17.13
C GLY A 276 12.50 8.22 -16.47
N HIS A 277 13.19 7.25 -17.09
CA HIS A 277 14.50 6.80 -16.59
C HIS A 277 15.52 7.93 -16.58
N TYR A 278 15.54 8.75 -17.63
CA TYR A 278 16.39 9.93 -17.69
C TYR A 278 16.10 10.91 -16.55
N LEU A 279 14.83 11.25 -16.33
CA LEU A 279 14.43 12.14 -15.24
C LEU A 279 14.82 11.56 -13.88
N HIS A 280 14.69 10.25 -13.68
CA HIS A 280 15.15 9.59 -12.46
C HIS A 280 16.66 9.78 -12.24
N HIS A 281 17.48 9.67 -13.30
CA HIS A 281 18.91 9.98 -13.22
C HIS A 281 19.15 11.45 -12.85
N VAL A 282 18.42 12.38 -13.45
CA VAL A 282 18.54 13.81 -13.12
C VAL A 282 18.17 14.07 -11.65
N LEU A 283 17.10 13.45 -11.15
CA LEU A 283 16.62 13.67 -9.78
C LEU A 283 17.56 13.09 -8.71
N LEU A 284 18.16 11.93 -8.95
CA LEU A 284 19.13 11.31 -8.04
C LEU A 284 20.55 11.86 -8.19
N GLY A 285 20.86 12.45 -9.35
CA GLY A 285 22.22 12.74 -9.78
C GLY A 285 23.07 11.49 -9.98
N ASN A 286 24.33 11.70 -10.38
CA ASN A 286 25.22 10.59 -10.73
C ASN A 286 25.42 9.61 -9.55
N SER A 287 25.85 10.09 -8.38
CA SER A 287 26.16 9.16 -7.28
C SER A 287 24.94 8.37 -6.80
N GLY A 288 23.76 9.01 -6.77
CA GLY A 288 22.51 8.35 -6.39
C GLY A 288 22.08 7.30 -7.40
N TYR A 289 22.08 7.64 -8.69
CA TYR A 289 21.67 6.71 -9.74
C TYR A 289 22.67 5.55 -9.91
N LEU A 290 23.97 5.74 -9.66
CA LEU A 290 24.93 4.62 -9.65
C LEU A 290 24.67 3.64 -8.50
N GLY A 291 24.39 4.16 -7.31
CA GLY A 291 24.03 3.34 -6.15
C GLY A 291 22.76 2.53 -6.42
N PHE A 292 21.79 3.17 -7.08
CA PHE A 292 20.58 2.53 -7.57
C PHE A 292 20.88 1.45 -8.65
N PHE A 293 21.71 1.78 -9.64
CA PHE A 293 22.06 0.93 -10.77
C PHE A 293 22.75 -0.38 -10.35
N ARG A 294 23.61 -0.33 -9.33
CA ARG A 294 24.45 -1.46 -8.87
C ARG A 294 23.70 -2.56 -8.12
N ASN A 295 22.40 -2.40 -7.89
CA ASN A 295 21.58 -3.46 -7.30
C ASN A 295 21.36 -4.60 -8.31
N VAL A 296 21.35 -5.85 -7.82
CA VAL A 296 21.20 -7.08 -8.63
C VAL A 296 19.89 -7.03 -9.43
N ARG A 297 19.90 -7.48 -10.70
CA ARG A 297 18.77 -7.51 -11.65
C ARG A 297 18.34 -8.93 -12.06
N PRO A 298 17.05 -9.27 -12.28
CA PRO A 298 16.70 -10.44 -13.05
C PRO A 298 17.02 -10.15 -14.52
N ASN A 299 17.17 -11.22 -15.28
CA ASN A 299 17.46 -11.12 -16.71
C ASN A 299 16.24 -10.69 -17.53
N GLU A 300 15.04 -10.75 -16.95
CA GLU A 300 13.77 -10.35 -17.56
C GLU A 300 12.96 -9.54 -16.54
N HIS A 301 12.33 -8.46 -17.00
CA HIS A 301 11.56 -7.55 -16.18
C HIS A 301 10.38 -7.03 -17.04
N HIS A 302 9.17 -7.10 -16.49
CA HIS A 302 7.94 -6.52 -17.00
C HIS A 302 6.92 -6.41 -15.86
N VAL A 303 5.94 -5.52 -15.98
CA VAL A 303 4.86 -5.36 -14.98
C VAL A 303 4.28 -6.71 -14.55
N GLY A 304 4.30 -6.97 -13.23
CA GLY A 304 3.77 -8.21 -12.66
C GLY A 304 4.74 -9.39 -12.65
N MET A 305 6.00 -9.22 -13.08
CA MET A 305 7.05 -10.22 -12.94
C MET A 305 7.65 -10.20 -11.52
N ALA A 306 7.88 -11.38 -10.94
CA ALA A 306 8.50 -11.52 -9.62
C ALA A 306 10.02 -11.33 -9.67
N GLY A 307 10.61 -10.79 -8.59
CA GLY A 307 12.04 -10.46 -8.48
C GLY A 307 12.33 -8.96 -8.30
N ALA A 308 11.30 -8.13 -8.09
CA ALA A 308 11.39 -6.67 -8.04
C ALA A 308 11.61 -6.08 -6.63
N LEU A 309 11.60 -6.88 -5.54
CA LEU A 309 11.80 -6.37 -4.17
C LEU A 309 13.06 -5.49 -4.04
N ASN A 310 14.05 -5.69 -4.91
CA ASN A 310 15.32 -4.99 -4.94
C ASN A 310 15.54 -4.05 -6.14
N GLN A 311 14.55 -3.91 -7.04
CA GLN A 311 14.74 -3.18 -8.29
C GLN A 311 13.55 -2.30 -8.60
N LEU A 312 13.78 -1.00 -8.44
CA LEU A 312 12.79 0.03 -8.73
C LEU A 312 13.15 0.80 -10.00
N ILE A 313 13.67 0.11 -11.03
CA ILE A 313 14.32 0.77 -12.16
C ILE A 313 13.28 1.28 -13.16
N GLU A 314 12.22 0.49 -13.31
CA GLU A 314 11.10 0.75 -14.20
C GLU A 314 10.07 1.68 -13.56
N GLU A 315 10.00 1.71 -12.24
CA GLU A 315 8.93 2.35 -11.49
C GLU A 315 8.91 3.88 -11.68
N PRO A 316 10.06 4.60 -11.70
CA PRO A 316 10.11 6.00 -12.11
C PRO A 316 9.74 6.23 -13.57
N ALA A 317 10.05 5.28 -14.46
CA ALA A 317 9.68 5.34 -15.88
C ALA A 317 8.17 5.14 -16.08
N TYR A 318 7.58 4.18 -15.38
CA TYR A 318 6.13 3.99 -15.29
C TYR A 318 5.41 5.21 -14.73
N LEU A 319 5.98 5.89 -13.72
CA LEU A 319 5.40 7.12 -13.17
C LEU A 319 5.39 8.25 -14.22
N ALA A 320 6.47 8.42 -14.97
CA ALA A 320 6.56 9.41 -16.05
C ALA A 320 5.59 9.08 -17.19
N GLU A 321 5.47 7.80 -17.57
CA GLU A 321 4.51 7.36 -18.56
C GLU A 321 3.06 7.62 -18.10
N TYR A 322 2.75 7.31 -16.84
CA TYR A 322 1.45 7.60 -16.25
C TYR A 322 1.14 9.09 -16.22
N TYR A 323 2.12 9.94 -15.91
CA TYR A 323 1.94 11.39 -15.91
C TYR A 323 1.61 11.93 -17.31
N LEU A 324 2.36 11.48 -18.31
CA LEU A 324 2.26 11.98 -19.68
C LEU A 324 1.08 11.40 -20.45
N LYS A 325 0.69 10.13 -20.18
CA LYS A 325 -0.31 9.40 -20.96
C LYS A 325 -1.55 8.97 -20.19
N GLY A 326 -1.49 8.94 -18.86
CA GLY A 326 -2.54 8.38 -18.00
C GLY A 326 -2.61 6.84 -18.00
N ILE A 327 -1.69 6.16 -18.68
CA ILE A 327 -1.60 4.70 -18.76
C ILE A 327 -0.13 4.27 -18.82
N VAL A 328 0.16 3.03 -18.45
CA VAL A 328 1.47 2.38 -18.53
C VAL A 328 1.30 1.08 -19.31
N GLY A 329 2.02 0.91 -20.43
CA GLY A 329 1.89 -0.28 -21.27
C GLY A 329 0.45 -0.57 -21.75
N GLY A 330 -0.40 0.46 -21.90
CA GLY A 330 -1.81 0.30 -22.26
C GLY A 330 -2.77 0.06 -21.09
N LEU A 331 -2.27 -0.06 -19.87
CA LEU A 331 -3.05 -0.37 -18.67
C LEU A 331 -3.10 0.82 -17.71
N GLY A 332 -4.19 0.93 -16.95
CA GLY A 332 -4.35 1.96 -15.91
C GLY A 332 -3.77 1.47 -14.58
N PRO A 333 -2.69 2.08 -14.04
CA PRO A 333 -2.04 1.64 -12.80
C PRO A 333 -2.89 1.88 -11.55
N GLU A 334 -3.95 2.70 -11.63
CA GLU A 334 -4.93 2.88 -10.54
C GLU A 334 -5.82 1.66 -10.28
N LYS A 335 -5.78 0.65 -11.16
CA LYS A 335 -6.57 -0.57 -11.06
C LYS A 335 -5.72 -1.68 -10.46
N GLY A 336 -6.30 -2.47 -9.55
CA GLY A 336 -5.62 -3.63 -8.98
C GLY A 336 -5.27 -4.70 -10.03
N THR A 337 -5.96 -4.68 -11.18
CA THR A 337 -5.65 -5.56 -12.31
C THR A 337 -4.37 -5.20 -13.07
N PHE A 338 -3.73 -4.07 -12.76
CA PHE A 338 -2.48 -3.66 -13.41
C PHE A 338 -1.38 -4.72 -13.26
N LEU A 339 -1.17 -5.22 -12.03
CA LEU A 339 -0.17 -6.23 -11.73
C LEU A 339 -0.57 -7.64 -12.20
N THR A 340 -1.86 -7.88 -12.45
CA THR A 340 -2.36 -9.20 -12.85
C THR A 340 -2.49 -9.38 -14.35
N ASN A 341 -2.51 -8.29 -15.12
CA ASN A 341 -2.64 -8.34 -16.58
C ASN A 341 -1.30 -8.21 -17.34
N GLY A 342 -0.21 -7.84 -16.66
CA GLY A 342 1.08 -7.55 -17.30
C GLY A 342 1.89 -8.76 -17.79
N GLY A 343 1.70 -9.95 -17.21
CA GLY A 343 2.57 -11.13 -17.44
C GLY A 343 1.91 -12.36 -18.07
N GLY A 344 0.71 -12.25 -18.68
CA GLY A 344 0.09 -13.36 -19.41
C GLY A 344 -0.55 -14.47 -18.55
N GLY A 345 -0.75 -14.24 -17.25
CA GLY A 345 -1.48 -15.15 -16.36
C GLY A 345 -2.12 -14.41 -15.19
N SER A 346 -3.25 -14.92 -14.67
CA SER A 346 -3.93 -14.33 -13.51
C SER A 346 -3.12 -14.58 -12.23
N ILE A 347 -2.29 -13.62 -11.82
CA ILE A 347 -1.48 -13.68 -10.60
C ILE A 347 -2.34 -13.31 -9.38
N SER A 348 -2.24 -14.07 -8.28
CA SER A 348 -2.94 -13.80 -7.02
C SER A 348 -1.97 -13.52 -5.87
N PRO A 349 -2.32 -12.66 -4.89
CA PRO A 349 -1.51 -12.44 -3.69
C PRO A 349 -1.26 -13.71 -2.89
N ILE A 350 -2.10 -14.74 -3.06
CA ILE A 350 -1.91 -16.07 -2.45
C ILE A 350 -0.76 -16.84 -3.12
N SER A 351 -0.55 -16.66 -4.43
CA SER A 351 0.45 -17.41 -5.19
C SER A 351 1.81 -16.70 -5.28
N VAL A 352 1.82 -15.36 -5.26
CA VAL A 352 3.03 -14.55 -5.45
C VAL A 352 3.05 -13.42 -4.43
N ASP A 353 4.24 -13.10 -3.90
CA ASP A 353 4.40 -11.93 -3.05
C ASP A 353 4.29 -10.66 -3.90
N TYR A 354 3.19 -9.91 -3.77
CA TYR A 354 2.94 -8.72 -4.58
C TYR A 354 3.99 -7.63 -4.37
N ARG A 355 4.67 -7.66 -3.23
CA ARG A 355 5.77 -6.73 -2.90
C ARG A 355 7.01 -7.01 -3.74
N ASP A 356 7.10 -8.19 -4.34
CA ASP A 356 8.16 -8.62 -5.24
C ASP A 356 7.80 -8.48 -6.72
N LEU A 357 6.63 -7.90 -7.02
CA LEU A 357 6.23 -7.66 -8.39
C LEU A 357 6.72 -6.30 -8.89
N GLU A 358 7.27 -6.31 -10.10
CA GLU A 358 7.61 -5.08 -10.80
C GLU A 358 6.35 -4.26 -11.09
N GLY A 359 6.46 -2.95 -10.92
CA GLY A 359 5.33 -2.04 -11.03
C GLY A 359 4.53 -1.90 -9.74
N MET A 360 4.84 -2.66 -8.68
CA MET A 360 4.15 -2.51 -7.39
C MET A 360 4.30 -1.09 -6.83
N THR A 361 5.49 -0.48 -6.89
CA THR A 361 5.66 0.92 -6.45
C THR A 361 4.88 1.90 -7.32
N MET A 362 4.76 1.64 -8.62
CA MET A 362 3.91 2.45 -9.50
C MET A 362 2.45 2.39 -9.03
N VAL A 363 1.97 1.21 -8.66
CA VAL A 363 0.61 1.02 -8.14
C VAL A 363 0.41 1.70 -6.79
N LEU A 364 1.45 1.78 -5.94
CA LEU A 364 1.42 2.61 -4.73
C LEU A 364 1.25 4.10 -5.06
N PHE A 365 2.00 4.62 -6.03
CA PHE A 365 1.85 6.00 -6.49
C PHE A 365 0.48 6.26 -7.11
N ALA A 366 0.00 5.35 -7.96
CA ALA A 366 -1.33 5.46 -8.55
C ALA A 366 -2.44 5.46 -7.49
N ALA A 367 -2.31 4.65 -6.42
CA ALA A 367 -3.28 4.61 -5.34
C ALA A 367 -3.45 5.96 -4.64
N ILE A 368 -2.37 6.74 -4.48
CA ILE A 368 -2.43 8.09 -3.90
C ILE A 368 -2.83 9.18 -4.91
N LEU A 369 -2.56 8.98 -6.21
CA LEU A 369 -2.88 9.94 -7.28
C LEU A 369 -4.31 9.83 -7.84
N ARG A 370 -5.00 8.75 -7.53
CA ARG A 370 -6.35 8.43 -8.03
C ARG A 370 -7.41 9.34 -7.40
N GLU A 371 -8.42 9.70 -8.19
CA GLU A 371 -9.54 10.55 -7.75
C GLU A 371 -10.89 9.81 -7.62
N ASP A 372 -11.03 8.66 -8.29
CA ASP A 372 -12.24 7.83 -8.20
C ASP A 372 -12.44 7.31 -6.78
N THR A 373 -13.64 6.91 -6.36
CA THR A 373 -13.86 6.21 -5.07
C THR A 373 -14.03 4.71 -5.21
N GLU A 374 -14.09 4.23 -6.46
CA GLU A 374 -14.27 2.82 -6.79
C GLU A 374 -13.20 2.38 -7.78
N ILE A 375 -12.65 1.18 -7.61
CA ILE A 375 -11.71 0.57 -8.55
C ILE A 375 -12.05 -0.89 -8.78
N ARG A 376 -11.54 -1.45 -9.88
CA ARG A 376 -11.42 -2.90 -10.00
C ARG A 376 -10.23 -3.36 -9.17
N ASN A 377 -10.47 -4.24 -8.19
CA ASN A 377 -9.41 -4.83 -7.36
C ASN A 377 -8.58 -5.85 -8.17
N TYR A 378 -7.57 -6.45 -7.54
CA TYR A 378 -6.73 -7.48 -8.17
C TYR A 378 -7.53 -8.71 -8.65
N ALA A 379 -8.67 -9.00 -8.03
CA ALA A 379 -9.61 -10.05 -8.42
C ALA A 379 -10.64 -9.59 -9.49
N ASN A 380 -10.46 -8.39 -10.05
CA ASN A 380 -11.31 -7.76 -11.06
C ASN A 380 -12.74 -7.40 -10.61
N GLU A 381 -12.98 -7.35 -9.30
CA GLU A 381 -14.24 -6.93 -8.68
C GLU A 381 -14.26 -5.41 -8.44
N LEU A 382 -15.42 -4.78 -8.60
CA LEU A 382 -15.57 -3.35 -8.29
C LEU A 382 -15.70 -3.16 -6.76
N VAL A 383 -14.79 -2.40 -6.17
CA VAL A 383 -14.72 -2.17 -4.72
C VAL A 383 -14.54 -0.69 -4.40
N THR A 384 -15.07 -0.26 -3.26
CA THR A 384 -14.88 1.10 -2.75
C THR A 384 -13.56 1.20 -1.99
N VAL A 385 -12.80 2.27 -2.24
CA VAL A 385 -11.48 2.53 -1.64
C VAL A 385 -11.34 4.02 -1.32
N PRO A 386 -10.63 4.39 -0.23
CA PRO A 386 -10.47 5.80 0.12
C PRO A 386 -9.60 6.54 -0.90
N VAL A 387 -9.85 7.85 -1.02
CA VAL A 387 -9.09 8.77 -1.87
C VAL A 387 -8.26 9.68 -0.99
N VAL A 388 -6.99 9.91 -1.37
CA VAL A 388 -6.15 10.92 -0.72
C VAL A 388 -6.65 12.30 -1.12
N GLN A 389 -6.94 13.14 -0.13
CA GLN A 389 -7.34 14.52 -0.32
C GLN A 389 -6.10 15.37 -0.56
N GLY A 390 -6.17 16.27 -1.53
CA GLY A 390 -5.09 17.18 -1.90
C GLY A 390 -5.30 17.69 -3.31
N SER A 391 -4.52 18.70 -3.72
CA SER A 391 -4.49 19.07 -5.13
C SER A 391 -3.73 17.99 -5.91
N ARG A 392 -4.26 17.57 -7.06
CA ARG A 392 -3.63 16.57 -7.93
C ARG A 392 -2.17 16.93 -8.25
N GLU A 393 -1.90 18.20 -8.55
CA GLU A 393 -0.54 18.70 -8.82
C GLU A 393 0.42 18.47 -7.64
N GLN A 394 0.00 18.79 -6.41
CA GLN A 394 0.82 18.54 -5.22
C GLN A 394 1.11 17.04 -5.03
N LEU A 395 0.12 16.16 -5.22
CA LEU A 395 0.31 14.72 -5.08
C LEU A 395 1.29 14.16 -6.13
N TRP A 396 1.30 14.71 -7.34
CA TRP A 396 2.32 14.39 -8.35
C TRP A 396 3.71 14.84 -7.94
N GLN A 397 3.84 16.09 -7.44
CA GLN A 397 5.10 16.60 -6.94
C GLN A 397 5.62 15.75 -5.77
N ASP A 398 4.73 15.33 -4.89
CA ASP A 398 5.01 14.44 -3.76
C ASP A 398 5.54 13.07 -4.22
N CYS A 399 4.94 12.45 -5.24
CA CYS A 399 5.48 11.23 -5.85
C CYS A 399 6.89 11.44 -6.44
N TYR A 400 7.12 12.54 -7.16
CA TYR A 400 8.44 12.85 -7.70
C TYR A 400 9.48 13.20 -6.62
N GLU A 401 9.06 13.76 -5.48
CA GLU A 401 9.94 13.94 -4.32
C GLU A 401 10.40 12.59 -3.77
N ILE A 402 9.50 11.61 -3.67
CA ILE A 402 9.83 10.24 -3.24
C ILE A 402 10.85 9.61 -4.20
N VAL A 403 10.65 9.74 -5.52
CA VAL A 403 11.61 9.30 -6.54
C VAL A 403 12.96 10.00 -6.36
N ALA A 404 12.96 11.32 -6.14
CA ALA A 404 14.18 12.11 -5.99
C ALA A 404 14.95 11.85 -4.69
N LEU A 405 14.28 11.35 -3.65
CA LEU A 405 14.92 10.89 -2.42
C LEU A 405 15.52 9.48 -2.55
N GLY A 406 15.22 8.78 -3.64
CA GLY A 406 15.60 7.39 -3.87
C GLY A 406 14.83 6.41 -2.99
N THR A 407 14.54 5.24 -3.55
CA THR A 407 13.86 4.14 -2.86
C THR A 407 14.65 2.86 -3.08
N SER A 408 14.88 2.09 -2.02
CA SER A 408 15.66 0.84 -2.06
C SER A 408 14.81 -0.41 -2.30
N GLY A 409 13.50 -0.24 -2.50
CA GLY A 409 12.51 -1.32 -2.66
C GLY A 409 11.10 -0.85 -2.32
N VAL A 410 10.10 -1.67 -2.63
CA VAL A 410 8.66 -1.36 -2.47
C VAL A 410 8.31 -0.92 -1.04
N LEU A 411 8.91 -1.57 -0.03
CA LEU A 411 8.70 -1.20 1.38
C LEU A 411 9.20 0.22 1.70
N ALA A 412 10.37 0.61 1.18
CA ALA A 412 10.91 1.95 1.40
C ALA A 412 10.06 3.03 0.71
N ALA A 413 9.48 2.72 -0.45
CA ALA A 413 8.51 3.60 -1.10
C ALA A 413 7.23 3.74 -0.26
N ARG A 414 6.68 2.63 0.26
CA ARG A 414 5.52 2.62 1.16
C ARG A 414 5.77 3.44 2.42
N ASP A 415 6.93 3.31 3.07
CA ASP A 415 7.29 4.07 4.28
C ASP A 415 7.32 5.59 4.02
N LYS A 416 7.82 6.00 2.84
CA LYS A 416 7.82 7.42 2.44
C LYS A 416 6.41 7.94 2.14
N ILE A 417 5.57 7.13 1.49
CA ILE A 417 4.14 7.44 1.29
C ILE A 417 3.43 7.57 2.65
N GLU A 418 3.71 6.67 3.59
CA GLU A 418 3.13 6.72 4.93
C GLU A 418 3.54 7.99 5.68
N THR A 419 4.83 8.34 5.64
CA THR A 419 5.33 9.60 6.21
C THR A 419 4.60 10.82 5.60
N LEU A 420 4.40 10.81 4.29
CA LEU A 420 3.71 11.88 3.57
C LEU A 420 2.24 12.01 3.98
N LEU A 421 1.53 10.89 4.04
CA LEU A 421 0.13 10.86 4.42
C LEU A 421 -0.05 11.14 5.92
N GLN A 422 0.92 10.78 6.76
CA GLN A 422 0.91 11.13 8.17
C GLN A 422 0.97 12.65 8.38
N ASN A 423 1.80 13.36 7.60
CA ASN A 423 1.90 14.82 7.64
C ASN A 423 0.59 15.53 7.24
N SER A 424 -0.26 14.87 6.46
CA SER A 424 -1.58 15.39 6.07
C SER A 424 -2.75 14.80 6.87
N GLY A 425 -2.48 13.93 7.86
CA GLY A 425 -3.51 13.28 8.68
C GLY A 425 -4.33 12.21 7.93
N GLN A 426 -3.75 11.56 6.93
CA GLN A 426 -4.42 10.63 6.01
C GLN A 426 -3.76 9.23 5.95
N ALA A 427 -2.84 8.93 6.87
CA ALA A 427 -2.13 7.65 6.90
C ALA A 427 -3.04 6.45 7.17
N ASP A 428 -4.18 6.66 7.84
CA ASP A 428 -5.22 5.66 8.10
C ASP A 428 -5.84 5.08 6.81
N LYS A 429 -5.71 5.78 5.67
CA LYS A 429 -6.20 5.31 4.37
C LYS A 429 -5.37 4.19 3.77
N ILE A 430 -4.09 4.06 4.16
CA ILE A 430 -3.12 3.20 3.47
C ILE A 430 -3.57 1.74 3.44
N PRO A 431 -3.97 1.09 4.56
CA PRO A 431 -4.36 -0.31 4.50
C PRO A 431 -5.50 -0.57 3.52
N ALA A 432 -6.53 0.28 3.53
CA ALA A 432 -7.68 0.17 2.65
C ALA A 432 -7.36 0.43 1.17
N MET A 433 -6.45 1.37 0.86
CA MET A 433 -5.99 1.59 -0.52
C MET A 433 -5.17 0.40 -1.03
N LEU A 434 -4.24 -0.11 -0.20
CA LEU A 434 -3.25 -1.09 -0.64
C LEU A 434 -3.81 -2.53 -0.74
N GLN A 435 -4.81 -2.88 0.07
CA GLN A 435 -5.45 -4.20 0.01
C GLN A 435 -6.09 -4.46 -1.36
N ALA A 436 -6.82 -3.47 -1.90
CA ALA A 436 -7.56 -3.60 -3.16
C ALA A 436 -6.65 -3.79 -4.38
N ILE A 437 -5.42 -3.27 -4.31
CA ILE A 437 -4.40 -3.42 -5.36
C ILE A 437 -3.49 -4.65 -5.16
N GLY A 438 -3.85 -5.53 -4.20
CA GLY A 438 -3.23 -6.84 -4.02
C GLY A 438 -2.24 -6.95 -2.87
N TRP A 439 -1.97 -5.87 -2.12
CA TRP A 439 -1.21 -5.95 -0.86
C TRP A 439 -2.13 -6.42 0.27
N ASN A 440 -2.55 -7.68 0.22
CA ASN A 440 -3.39 -8.31 1.22
C ASN A 440 -2.79 -9.62 1.71
N HIS A 441 -3.29 -10.08 2.86
CA HIS A 441 -2.85 -11.32 3.48
C HIS A 441 -4.03 -12.27 3.66
N HIS A 442 -3.76 -13.56 3.58
CA HIS A 442 -4.72 -14.57 3.95
C HIS A 442 -4.42 -15.06 5.36
N ILE A 443 -5.47 -15.14 6.18
CA ILE A 443 -5.35 -15.53 7.59
C ILE A 443 -6.09 -16.83 7.87
N VAL A 444 -5.63 -17.53 8.90
CA VAL A 444 -6.33 -18.67 9.53
C VAL A 444 -6.41 -18.41 11.02
N CYS A 445 -7.50 -18.83 11.64
CA CYS A 445 -7.70 -18.80 13.08
C CYS A 445 -8.68 -19.88 13.51
N ARG A 446 -8.81 -20.08 14.83
CA ARG A 446 -9.88 -20.88 15.42
C ARG A 446 -10.73 -19.99 16.33
N PHE A 447 -12.04 -19.97 16.11
CA PHE A 447 -12.95 -19.27 17.01
C PHE A 447 -13.31 -20.17 18.19
N VAL A 448 -13.22 -19.61 19.39
CA VAL A 448 -13.49 -20.32 20.64
C VAL A 448 -14.37 -19.47 21.57
N ASP A 449 -15.09 -20.12 22.47
CA ASP A 449 -15.84 -19.45 23.54
C ASP A 449 -14.91 -19.00 24.70
N GLY A 450 -15.50 -18.54 25.80
CA GLY A 450 -14.77 -18.15 27.01
C GLY A 450 -14.05 -19.32 27.73
N ASN A 451 -14.40 -20.57 27.42
CA ASN A 451 -13.80 -21.78 27.99
C ASN A 451 -12.72 -22.39 27.07
N GLY A 452 -12.59 -21.87 25.84
CA GLY A 452 -11.68 -22.40 24.83
C GLY A 452 -12.30 -23.50 23.95
N ASP A 453 -13.61 -23.73 24.06
CA ASP A 453 -14.33 -24.69 23.22
C ASP A 453 -14.60 -24.10 21.83
N PRO A 454 -14.51 -24.89 20.75
CA PRO A 454 -14.64 -24.40 19.38
C PRO A 454 -16.07 -23.95 19.06
N LEU A 455 -16.18 -22.85 18.28
CA LEU A 455 -17.45 -22.29 17.83
C LEU A 455 -17.67 -22.52 16.33
N GLU A 456 -18.73 -23.25 15.97
CA GLU A 456 -19.20 -23.45 14.59
C GLU A 456 -20.13 -22.31 14.15
N GLY A 457 -20.20 -22.01 12.85
CA GLY A 457 -21.15 -21.04 12.30
C GLY A 457 -20.74 -19.57 12.48
N VAL A 458 -19.54 -19.31 13.00
CA VAL A 458 -19.00 -17.95 13.19
C VAL A 458 -18.52 -17.42 11.84
N THR A 459 -18.85 -16.17 11.51
CA THR A 459 -18.27 -15.49 10.34
C THR A 459 -17.42 -14.32 10.79
N ALA A 460 -16.42 -13.90 10.00
CA ALA A 460 -15.62 -12.73 10.37
C ALA A 460 -15.09 -11.97 9.16
N ARG A 461 -14.96 -10.64 9.28
CA ARG A 461 -14.48 -9.76 8.21
C ARG A 461 -13.33 -8.90 8.70
N ALA A 462 -12.38 -8.64 7.81
CA ALA A 462 -11.39 -7.60 8.05
C ALA A 462 -12.06 -6.22 7.92
N ILE A 463 -11.72 -5.30 8.82
CA ILE A 463 -12.17 -3.91 8.81
C ILE A 463 -10.96 -2.99 8.91
N SER A 464 -10.90 -2.03 7.99
CA SER A 464 -10.03 -0.87 8.06
C SER A 464 -10.90 0.38 8.21
N LYS A 465 -10.59 1.23 9.18
CA LYS A 465 -11.37 2.44 9.52
C LYS A 465 -10.62 3.68 9.03
N VAL A 466 -11.32 4.53 8.28
CA VAL A 466 -10.87 5.87 7.90
C VAL A 466 -11.88 6.88 8.43
N GLY A 467 -11.53 7.56 9.51
CA GLY A 467 -12.51 8.30 10.33
C GLY A 467 -13.70 7.40 10.72
N ALA A 468 -14.92 7.80 10.34
CA ALA A 468 -16.14 7.03 10.61
C ALA A 468 -16.48 5.99 9.51
N THR A 469 -15.71 5.93 8.42
CA THR A 469 -15.99 5.02 7.29
C THR A 469 -15.26 3.70 7.48
N GLU A 470 -15.98 2.59 7.30
CA GLU A 470 -15.42 1.24 7.33
C GLU A 470 -15.24 0.68 5.92
N TYR A 471 -14.03 0.24 5.62
CA TYR A 471 -13.69 -0.50 4.41
C TYR A 471 -13.63 -1.99 4.74
N ARG A 472 -14.26 -2.81 3.90
CA ARG A 472 -14.47 -4.23 4.15
C ARG A 472 -14.21 -5.05 2.88
N LEU A 473 -13.19 -5.89 2.92
CA LEU A 473 -12.97 -6.98 1.97
C LEU A 473 -12.54 -8.24 2.73
N PRO A 474 -12.88 -9.45 2.24
CA PRO A 474 -13.70 -9.72 1.07
C PRO A 474 -15.19 -9.41 1.34
N THR A 475 -15.99 -9.24 0.28
CA THR A 475 -17.43 -8.91 0.41
C THR A 475 -18.26 -10.07 0.98
N ARG A 476 -17.76 -11.31 0.84
CA ARG A 476 -18.38 -12.55 1.32
C ARG A 476 -17.37 -13.36 2.11
N THR A 477 -17.86 -14.02 3.14
CA THR A 477 -17.06 -14.83 4.06
C THR A 477 -17.76 -16.16 4.29
N ARG A 478 -16.97 -17.20 4.54
CA ARG A 478 -17.49 -18.51 4.96
C ARG A 478 -17.86 -18.49 6.44
N GLU A 479 -18.43 -19.58 6.93
CA GLU A 479 -18.59 -19.85 8.35
C GLU A 479 -17.40 -20.69 8.85
N SER A 480 -17.11 -20.64 10.14
CA SER A 480 -16.22 -21.60 10.79
C SER A 480 -16.82 -22.99 10.75
N ASP A 481 -15.95 -24.00 10.62
CA ASP A 481 -16.38 -25.40 10.67
C ASP A 481 -16.62 -25.89 12.11
N GLY A 482 -17.04 -27.15 12.26
CA GLY A 482 -17.26 -27.78 13.57
C GLY A 482 -16.02 -27.89 14.48
N THR A 483 -14.82 -27.55 13.99
CA THR A 483 -13.60 -27.43 14.82
C THR A 483 -13.31 -25.99 15.23
N GLY A 484 -14.18 -25.04 14.87
CA GLY A 484 -13.98 -23.60 15.01
C GLY A 484 -12.99 -23.03 14.00
N THR A 485 -12.45 -23.83 13.09
CA THR A 485 -11.42 -23.38 12.14
C THR A 485 -12.05 -22.43 11.13
N TYR A 486 -11.38 -21.31 10.93
CA TYR A 486 -11.79 -20.26 10.03
C TYR A 486 -10.60 -19.78 9.20
N GLY A 487 -10.87 -19.40 7.96
CA GLY A 487 -9.87 -18.70 7.16
C GLY A 487 -10.49 -17.65 6.28
N LEU A 488 -9.77 -16.55 6.14
CA LEU A 488 -10.17 -15.36 5.42
C LEU A 488 -9.14 -15.11 4.32
N SER A 489 -9.59 -14.98 3.08
CA SER A 489 -8.72 -14.81 1.92
C SER A 489 -8.04 -13.43 1.87
N GLU A 490 -8.65 -12.41 2.48
CA GLU A 490 -8.19 -11.03 2.40
C GLU A 490 -8.25 -10.37 3.77
N PHE A 491 -7.09 -9.96 4.26
CA PHE A 491 -6.90 -9.19 5.48
C PHE A 491 -5.96 -8.02 5.20
N PHE A 492 -6.26 -6.88 5.82
CA PHE A 492 -5.50 -5.65 5.63
C PHE A 492 -4.09 -5.75 6.24
N PRO A 493 -3.05 -5.23 5.57
CA PRO A 493 -1.72 -5.10 6.17
C PRO A 493 -1.69 -4.00 7.24
N GLY A 494 -0.75 -4.10 8.19
CA GLY A 494 -0.66 -3.18 9.32
C GLY A 494 -1.68 -3.47 10.43
N ALA A 495 -1.94 -2.48 11.28
CA ALA A 495 -2.89 -2.57 12.38
C ALA A 495 -4.33 -2.35 11.89
N ASN A 496 -5.18 -3.36 12.07
CA ASN A 496 -6.57 -3.38 11.62
C ASN A 496 -7.46 -4.17 12.59
N THR A 497 -8.73 -4.37 12.24
CA THR A 497 -9.71 -5.06 13.07
C THR A 497 -10.26 -6.29 12.37
N LEU A 498 -10.36 -7.41 13.07
CA LEU A 498 -11.20 -8.55 12.69
C LEU A 498 -12.54 -8.39 13.39
N ARG A 499 -13.61 -8.07 12.64
CA ARG A 499 -14.98 -8.08 13.18
C ARG A 499 -15.57 -9.47 13.03
N ILE A 500 -15.93 -10.07 14.15
CA ILE A 500 -16.50 -11.40 14.25
C ILE A 500 -18.01 -11.24 14.39
N TYR A 501 -18.78 -12.06 13.68
CA TYR A 501 -20.24 -12.11 13.77
C TYR A 501 -20.67 -13.49 14.24
N TYR A 502 -21.48 -13.52 15.29
CA TYR A 502 -22.00 -14.75 15.88
C TYR A 502 -23.36 -14.47 16.51
N ASP A 503 -24.35 -15.33 16.27
CA ASP A 503 -25.73 -15.20 16.81
C ASP A 503 -26.41 -13.82 16.61
N GLY A 504 -26.05 -13.09 15.55
CA GLY A 504 -26.62 -11.77 15.24
C GLY A 504 -25.93 -10.58 15.91
N ASP A 505 -24.91 -10.81 16.73
CA ASP A 505 -24.05 -9.76 17.31
C ASP A 505 -22.70 -9.68 16.59
N SER A 506 -21.91 -8.65 16.89
CA SER A 506 -20.55 -8.51 16.38
C SER A 506 -19.53 -7.96 17.38
N THR A 507 -18.34 -8.57 17.40
CA THR A 507 -17.22 -8.18 18.27
C THR A 507 -16.01 -7.77 17.43
N ASP A 508 -15.40 -6.63 17.77
CA ASP A 508 -14.19 -6.13 17.12
C ASP A 508 -12.93 -6.62 17.85
N VAL A 509 -12.07 -7.37 17.16
CA VAL A 509 -10.78 -7.85 17.69
C VAL A 509 -9.62 -7.17 16.95
N PRO A 510 -8.79 -6.34 17.62
CA PRO A 510 -7.61 -5.76 17.00
C PRO A 510 -6.60 -6.83 16.57
N LYS A 511 -6.08 -6.72 15.35
CA LYS A 511 -5.03 -7.61 14.80
C LYS A 511 -4.05 -6.79 13.97
N THR A 512 -2.80 -7.21 13.98
CA THR A 512 -1.73 -6.53 13.24
C THR A 512 -0.97 -7.54 12.40
N ILE A 513 -0.85 -7.28 11.10
CA ILE A 513 0.08 -8.00 10.22
C ILE A 513 1.23 -7.05 9.87
N PRO A 514 2.50 -7.39 10.17
CA PRO A 514 3.62 -6.56 9.76
C PRO A 514 3.64 -6.34 8.24
N TRP A 515 3.90 -5.11 7.81
CA TRP A 515 4.07 -4.78 6.38
C TRP A 515 5.18 -5.60 5.69
N THR A 516 6.12 -6.10 6.49
CA THR A 516 7.23 -6.97 6.07
C THR A 516 6.82 -8.43 5.88
N THR A 517 5.60 -8.83 6.22
CA THR A 517 5.08 -10.18 5.92
C THR A 517 4.81 -10.33 4.42
N PRO A 518 5.27 -11.42 3.76
CA PRO A 518 4.89 -11.73 2.37
C PRO A 518 3.40 -11.91 2.17
N THR A 519 2.85 -11.41 1.05
CA THR A 519 1.40 -11.54 0.77
C THR A 519 1.00 -12.99 0.49
N ASN A 520 1.93 -13.78 -0.05
CA ASN A 520 1.75 -15.21 -0.34
C ASN A 520 1.97 -16.13 0.87
N GLN A 521 2.19 -15.57 2.06
CA GLN A 521 2.30 -16.35 3.29
C GLN A 521 0.98 -16.33 4.07
N GLN A 522 0.55 -17.52 4.50
CA GLN A 522 -0.58 -17.68 5.41
C GLN A 522 -0.19 -17.19 6.81
N VAL A 523 -1.03 -16.35 7.40
CA VAL A 523 -0.82 -15.85 8.76
C VAL A 523 -1.79 -16.54 9.72
N ASP A 524 -1.26 -17.21 10.73
CA ASP A 524 -2.06 -17.85 11.77
C ASP A 524 -2.28 -16.88 12.95
N PHE A 525 -3.53 -16.58 13.25
CA PHE A 525 -3.93 -15.75 14.40
C PHE A 525 -4.23 -16.56 15.67
N GLY A 526 -4.10 -17.89 15.61
CA GLY A 526 -4.38 -18.79 16.71
C GLY A 526 -5.83 -18.78 17.13
N ASP A 527 -6.06 -19.00 18.42
CA ASP A 527 -7.39 -18.93 19.02
C ASP A 527 -7.84 -17.47 19.16
N VAL A 528 -9.07 -17.21 18.74
CA VAL A 528 -9.74 -15.91 18.86
C VAL A 528 -11.01 -16.12 19.65
N SER A 529 -10.99 -15.71 20.91
CA SER A 529 -12.15 -15.77 21.79
C SER A 529 -13.26 -14.86 21.29
N VAL A 530 -14.45 -15.42 21.11
CA VAL A 530 -15.68 -14.69 20.85
C VAL A 530 -16.36 -14.50 22.20
N ALA A 531 -16.58 -13.24 22.60
CA ALA A 531 -17.37 -12.96 23.80
C ALA A 531 -18.75 -13.57 23.62
N ASN A 532 -18.99 -14.70 24.27
CA ASN A 532 -20.25 -15.40 24.26
C ASN A 532 -20.95 -15.11 25.59
N ASP A 533 -21.49 -13.89 25.74
CA ASP A 533 -22.22 -13.50 26.96
C ASP A 533 -23.64 -14.08 26.93
N GLU A 534 -23.76 -15.40 26.79
CA GLU A 534 -25.04 -16.13 26.76
C GLU A 534 -25.93 -15.75 27.95
N LEU A 535 -25.34 -15.55 29.14
CA LEU A 535 -26.05 -15.13 30.34
C LEU A 535 -26.58 -13.70 30.25
N LEU A 536 -25.79 -12.74 29.77
CA LEU A 536 -26.28 -11.36 29.56
C LEU A 536 -27.38 -11.32 28.50
N ARG A 537 -27.24 -12.11 27.43
CA ARG A 537 -28.28 -12.23 26.41
C ARG A 537 -29.59 -12.79 26.98
N LYS A 538 -29.52 -13.81 27.85
CA LYS A 538 -30.71 -14.33 28.56
C LYS A 538 -31.34 -13.25 29.43
N LEU A 539 -30.54 -12.56 30.25
CA LEU A 539 -31.03 -11.49 31.14
C LEU A 539 -31.74 -10.36 30.37
N HIS A 540 -31.19 -9.92 29.23
CA HIS A 540 -31.81 -8.87 28.40
C HIS A 540 -33.14 -9.25 27.78
N ARG A 541 -33.43 -10.54 27.63
CA ARG A 541 -34.71 -11.02 27.10
C ARG A 541 -35.78 -11.15 28.19
N CYS A 542 -35.39 -11.13 29.46
CA CYS A 542 -36.34 -11.23 30.57
C CYS A 542 -37.17 -9.94 30.71
N ASP A 543 -38.48 -10.10 30.89
CA ASP A 543 -39.44 -9.00 30.97
C ASP A 543 -39.93 -8.73 32.41
N HIS A 544 -39.65 -9.66 33.34
CA HIS A 544 -40.07 -9.55 34.74
C HIS A 544 -38.99 -10.02 35.72
N LEU A 545 -39.07 -9.48 36.93
CA LEU A 545 -38.21 -9.79 38.08
C LEU A 545 -39.09 -10.27 39.23
N ALA A 546 -38.88 -11.49 39.71
CA ALA A 546 -39.38 -11.92 41.00
C ALA A 546 -38.33 -11.59 42.07
N PHE A 547 -38.68 -10.70 43.00
CA PHE A 547 -37.90 -10.42 44.20
C PHE A 547 -38.52 -11.15 45.39
N ASN A 548 -37.76 -12.02 46.03
CA ASN A 548 -38.19 -12.75 47.20
C ASN A 548 -37.09 -12.73 48.27
N MET A 549 -37.41 -12.12 49.42
CA MET A 549 -36.60 -12.17 50.62
C MET A 549 -37.46 -12.63 51.80
N ARG A 550 -37.09 -13.75 52.41
CA ARG A 550 -37.72 -14.23 53.63
C ARG A 550 -36.67 -14.36 54.72
N ALA A 551 -36.91 -13.76 55.88
CA ALA A 551 -36.07 -13.97 57.04
C ALA A 551 -36.78 -13.60 58.36
N PRO A 552 -36.27 -14.06 59.52
CA PRO A 552 -36.67 -13.55 60.82
C PRO A 552 -36.09 -12.14 61.03
N HIS A 553 -36.95 -11.13 61.07
CA HIS A 553 -36.57 -9.75 61.34
C HIS A 553 -36.92 -9.36 62.77
N VAL A 554 -35.95 -8.77 63.47
CA VAL A 554 -36.07 -8.25 64.83
C VAL A 554 -36.46 -6.78 64.78
N TRP A 555 -37.49 -6.41 65.54
CA TRP A 555 -38.04 -5.06 65.58
C TRP A 555 -37.74 -4.36 66.92
N ASN A 556 -38.03 -3.07 67.01
CA ASN A 556 -37.84 -2.22 68.20
C ASN A 556 -38.52 -2.74 69.49
N ASP A 557 -39.55 -3.57 69.39
CA ASP A 557 -40.22 -4.24 70.52
C ASP A 557 -39.52 -5.54 70.98
N GLY A 558 -38.45 -5.95 70.29
CA GLY A 558 -37.68 -7.15 70.57
C GLY A 558 -38.31 -8.45 70.04
N GLU A 559 -39.47 -8.39 69.36
CA GLU A 559 -40.05 -9.58 68.73
C GLU A 559 -39.36 -9.88 67.39
N SER A 560 -39.02 -11.15 67.18
CA SER A 560 -38.60 -11.67 65.88
C SER A 560 -39.83 -12.14 65.12
N ARG A 561 -40.02 -11.63 63.90
CA ARG A 561 -41.14 -11.95 63.02
C ARG A 561 -40.61 -12.50 61.71
N ASP A 562 -41.07 -13.68 61.30
CA ASP A 562 -40.85 -14.21 59.94
C ASP A 562 -41.67 -13.33 58.98
N ARG A 563 -41.03 -12.32 58.41
CA ARG A 563 -41.63 -11.46 57.39
C ARG A 563 -41.12 -11.92 56.04
N HIS A 564 -42.05 -11.94 55.10
CA HIS A 564 -41.79 -12.32 53.73
C HIS A 564 -42.00 -11.10 52.85
N PHE A 565 -40.97 -10.75 52.10
CA PHE A 565 -40.99 -9.70 51.11
C PHE A 565 -40.96 -10.34 49.74
N GLU A 566 -42.13 -10.45 49.12
CA GLU A 566 -42.30 -11.08 47.82
C GLU A 566 -43.00 -10.12 46.86
N HIS A 567 -42.36 -9.83 45.73
CA HIS A 567 -42.95 -9.06 44.65
C HIS A 567 -42.55 -9.63 43.29
N ASN A 568 -43.55 -9.78 42.41
CA ASN A 568 -43.33 -10.03 40.99
C ASN A 568 -43.48 -8.70 40.25
N LEU A 569 -42.43 -8.31 39.55
CA LEU A 569 -42.22 -6.96 39.07
C LEU A 569 -42.10 -6.96 37.55
N TRP A 570 -42.98 -6.22 36.88
CA TRP A 570 -42.98 -6.08 35.43
C TRP A 570 -43.49 -4.70 34.98
N PRO A 571 -43.07 -4.20 33.82
CA PRO A 571 -41.95 -4.68 33.01
C PRO A 571 -40.60 -4.21 33.56
N ILE A 572 -39.55 -5.00 33.35
CA ILE A 572 -38.16 -4.55 33.54
C ILE A 572 -37.73 -3.69 32.34
N VAL A 573 -37.03 -2.60 32.60
CA VAL A 573 -36.33 -1.81 31.59
C VAL A 573 -34.83 -2.06 31.69
N TRP A 574 -34.22 -2.52 30.59
CA TRP A 574 -32.78 -2.79 30.46
C TRP A 574 -32.05 -1.70 29.65
N ASP A 575 -30.82 -1.35 30.02
CA ASP A 575 -29.95 -0.45 29.23
C ASP A 575 -28.61 -1.06 28.79
N GLY A 576 -28.42 -2.37 29.05
CA GLY A 576 -27.24 -3.15 28.67
C GLY A 576 -26.56 -3.81 29.87
N TYR A 577 -26.38 -3.11 30.98
CA TYR A 577 -25.84 -3.69 32.21
C TYR A 577 -26.65 -3.33 33.44
N THR A 578 -27.53 -2.34 33.35
CA THR A 578 -28.43 -1.94 34.43
C THR A 578 -29.87 -2.23 34.07
N PHE A 579 -30.68 -2.36 35.10
CA PHE A 579 -32.11 -2.51 34.98
C PHE A 579 -32.85 -1.67 36.01
N SER A 580 -34.09 -1.33 35.68
CA SER A 580 -34.98 -0.67 36.61
C SER A 580 -36.41 -1.16 36.46
N VAL A 581 -37.12 -1.18 37.58
CA VAL A 581 -38.57 -1.37 37.65
C VAL A 581 -39.17 -0.27 38.52
N ARG A 582 -40.31 0.26 38.10
CA ARG A 582 -41.12 1.22 38.85
C ARG A 582 -42.56 0.76 38.74
N ASP A 583 -43.21 0.51 39.88
CA ASP A 583 -44.62 0.14 39.91
C ASP A 583 -45.34 0.94 41.00
N SER A 584 -46.62 1.24 40.80
CA SER A 584 -47.43 1.93 41.79
C SER A 584 -48.92 1.70 41.59
N LEU A 585 -49.65 1.59 42.70
CA LEU A 585 -51.10 1.57 42.71
C LEU A 585 -51.61 2.72 43.58
N HIS A 586 -52.56 3.47 43.02
CA HIS A 586 -53.24 4.55 43.74
C HIS A 586 -54.75 4.28 43.74
N GLY A 587 -55.21 3.50 44.72
CA GLY A 587 -56.62 3.25 44.99
C GLY A 587 -57.22 4.29 45.94
N THR A 588 -58.54 4.23 46.18
CA THR A 588 -59.22 5.15 47.12
C THR A 588 -58.84 4.90 48.57
N ASN A 589 -58.40 3.68 48.90
CA ASN A 589 -58.07 3.26 50.27
C ASN A 589 -56.67 2.61 50.36
N ASN A 590 -55.99 2.37 49.25
CA ASN A 590 -54.69 1.70 49.23
C ASN A 590 -53.75 2.48 48.29
N HIS A 591 -52.61 2.92 48.80
CA HIS A 591 -51.58 3.61 48.04
C HIS A 591 -50.27 2.85 48.21
N TRP A 592 -49.65 2.42 47.13
CA TRP A 592 -48.32 1.85 47.21
C TRP A 592 -47.50 2.21 45.99
N TRP A 593 -46.19 2.29 46.20
CA TRP A 593 -45.22 2.43 45.13
C TRP A 593 -43.98 1.62 45.46
N LEU A 594 -43.31 1.18 44.40
CA LEU A 594 -42.16 0.32 44.48
C LEU A 594 -41.16 0.73 43.41
N THR A 595 -39.89 0.74 43.77
CA THR A 595 -38.78 1.01 42.87
C THR A 595 -37.71 -0.04 43.06
N VAL A 596 -37.27 -0.67 41.97
CA VAL A 596 -36.08 -1.51 41.94
C VAL A 596 -35.12 -0.94 40.93
N ASP A 597 -33.87 -0.74 41.33
CA ASP A 597 -32.75 -0.41 40.45
C ASP A 597 -31.66 -1.44 40.67
N GLY A 598 -30.99 -1.88 39.62
CA GLY A 598 -29.89 -2.83 39.76
C GLY A 598 -28.95 -2.86 38.59
N ASP A 599 -27.83 -3.55 38.78
CA ASP A 599 -26.81 -3.80 37.77
C ASP A 599 -26.32 -5.24 37.82
N VAL A 600 -25.89 -5.73 36.66
CA VAL A 600 -25.22 -7.01 36.52
C VAL A 600 -23.78 -6.81 36.06
N GLY A 601 -22.88 -7.66 36.54
CA GLY A 601 -21.47 -7.68 36.13
C GLY A 601 -21.30 -7.87 34.62
N THR A 602 -20.09 -7.62 34.11
CA THR A 602 -19.80 -7.67 32.66
C THR A 602 -19.98 -9.04 32.02
N ASP A 603 -20.14 -10.10 32.80
CA ASP A 603 -20.43 -11.47 32.36
C ASP A 603 -21.83 -11.95 32.82
N GLY A 604 -22.62 -11.07 33.46
CA GLY A 604 -23.91 -11.37 34.05
C GLY A 604 -23.87 -12.18 35.36
N ARG A 605 -22.70 -12.58 35.87
CA ARG A 605 -22.60 -13.55 36.99
C ARG A 605 -22.75 -12.95 38.39
N VAL A 606 -22.79 -11.63 38.49
CA VAL A 606 -22.85 -10.90 39.76
C VAL A 606 -23.95 -9.85 39.66
N LEU A 607 -24.81 -9.76 40.68
CA LEU A 607 -25.99 -8.89 40.71
C LEU A 607 -25.93 -7.93 41.91
N THR A 608 -26.26 -6.66 41.66
CA THR A 608 -26.45 -5.63 42.69
C THR A 608 -27.85 -5.04 42.52
N VAL A 609 -28.59 -4.88 43.62
CA VAL A 609 -29.98 -4.40 43.61
C VAL A 609 -30.25 -3.43 44.76
N GLU A 610 -31.00 -2.38 44.46
CA GLU A 610 -31.59 -1.45 45.40
C GLU A 610 -33.12 -1.51 45.26
N TYR A 611 -33.79 -1.98 46.30
CA TYR A 611 -35.22 -2.20 46.37
C TYR A 611 -35.82 -1.20 47.36
N THR A 612 -36.84 -0.45 46.96
CA THR A 612 -37.60 0.43 47.85
C THR A 612 -39.09 0.19 47.66
N TYR A 613 -39.81 0.02 48.75
CA TYR A 613 -41.24 -0.21 48.77
C TYR A 613 -41.92 0.67 49.80
N TYR A 614 -43.07 1.21 49.40
CA TYR A 614 -43.94 2.00 50.23
C TYR A 614 -45.37 1.50 50.10
N TYR A 615 -46.05 1.36 51.21
CA TYR A 615 -47.44 0.92 51.28
C TYR A 615 -48.21 1.72 52.31
N LYS A 616 -49.41 2.14 51.96
CA LYS A 616 -50.37 2.80 52.84
C LYS A 616 -51.76 2.26 52.60
N VAL A 617 -52.48 1.94 53.68
CA VAL A 617 -53.89 1.51 53.65
C VAL A 617 -54.71 2.30 54.63
N ASP A 618 -55.86 2.74 54.16
CA ASP A 618 -56.89 3.41 54.92
C ASP A 618 -58.05 2.43 55.15
N PHE A 619 -58.22 2.02 56.40
CA PHE A 619 -59.33 1.15 56.81
C PHE A 619 -60.58 1.95 57.16
N ASN A 620 -61.74 1.30 57.03
CA ASN A 620 -62.99 1.86 57.51
C ASN A 620 -62.92 2.15 59.01
N GLY A 621 -63.20 3.39 59.40
CA GLY A 621 -63.07 3.86 60.77
C GLY A 621 -61.87 4.78 61.03
N GLY A 622 -61.13 5.21 60.00
CA GLY A 622 -60.03 6.19 60.12
C GLY A 622 -58.70 5.60 60.57
N ILE A 623 -58.56 4.27 60.56
CA ILE A 623 -57.28 3.62 60.87
C ILE A 623 -56.41 3.65 59.61
N HIS A 624 -55.15 4.04 59.76
CA HIS A 624 -54.18 4.08 58.68
C HIS A 624 -52.99 3.16 59.01
N ASP A 625 -52.62 2.29 58.08
CA ASP A 625 -51.40 1.50 58.15
C ASP A 625 -50.44 2.01 57.08
N GLU A 626 -49.20 2.30 57.46
CA GLU A 626 -48.12 2.75 56.58
C GLU A 626 -46.91 1.83 56.77
N SER A 627 -46.25 1.45 55.69
CA SER A 627 -45.03 0.66 55.72
C SER A 627 -44.04 1.14 54.67
N THR A 628 -42.81 1.35 55.10
CA THR A 628 -41.67 1.65 54.23
C THR A 628 -40.66 0.52 54.34
N MET A 629 -39.98 0.25 53.24
CA MET A 629 -38.92 -0.73 53.19
C MET A 629 -37.88 -0.29 52.17
N HIS A 630 -36.63 -0.42 52.54
CA HIS A 630 -35.47 -0.20 51.69
C HIS A 630 -34.47 -1.32 51.91
N VAL A 631 -34.07 -2.00 50.84
CA VAL A 631 -33.09 -3.09 50.89
C VAL A 631 -32.05 -2.87 49.82
N ARG A 632 -30.78 -2.99 50.20
CA ARG A 632 -29.65 -3.04 49.27
C ARG A 632 -29.01 -4.41 49.31
N ILE A 633 -28.87 -4.99 48.12
CA ILE A 633 -28.18 -6.24 47.84
C ILE A 633 -26.96 -5.91 47.02
N SER A 634 -25.81 -6.50 47.35
CA SER A 634 -24.57 -6.26 46.65
C SER A 634 -23.84 -7.56 46.36
N ALA A 635 -23.38 -7.70 45.13
CA ALA A 635 -22.56 -8.81 44.67
C ALA A 635 -23.19 -10.21 44.85
N LEU A 636 -24.49 -10.34 44.65
CA LEU A 636 -25.18 -11.63 44.71
C LEU A 636 -24.77 -12.49 43.49
N PRO A 637 -24.26 -13.72 43.68
CA PRO A 637 -23.76 -14.53 42.57
C PRO A 637 -24.90 -15.24 41.82
N TYR A 638 -24.72 -15.38 40.51
CA TYR A 638 -25.56 -16.21 39.66
C TYR A 638 -25.54 -17.67 40.12
N THR A 639 -26.70 -18.30 40.15
CA THR A 639 -26.86 -19.68 40.60
C THR A 639 -27.06 -20.63 39.43
N GLN A 640 -28.14 -20.44 38.66
CA GLN A 640 -28.55 -21.37 37.62
C GLN A 640 -29.57 -20.75 36.66
N ASP A 641 -29.75 -21.39 35.52
CA ASP A 641 -30.90 -21.25 34.64
C ASP A 641 -31.83 -22.45 34.82
N TYR A 642 -33.13 -22.21 34.73
CA TYR A 642 -34.13 -23.28 34.83
C TYR A 642 -35.39 -22.96 34.02
N ILE A 643 -36.20 -23.98 33.77
CA ILE A 643 -37.48 -23.82 33.06
C ILE A 643 -38.62 -24.00 34.07
N HIS A 644 -39.51 -23.02 34.13
CA HIS A 644 -40.71 -23.08 34.96
C HIS A 644 -41.94 -22.75 34.12
N MET A 645 -42.93 -23.65 34.13
CA MET A 645 -44.15 -23.53 33.30
C MET A 645 -43.89 -23.28 31.80
N GLY A 646 -42.74 -23.69 31.28
CA GLY A 646 -42.36 -23.51 29.87
C GLY A 646 -41.61 -22.21 29.57
N PHE A 647 -41.39 -21.35 30.57
CA PHE A 647 -40.62 -20.12 30.46
C PHE A 647 -39.20 -20.32 31.00
N GLN A 648 -38.23 -19.64 30.39
CA GLN A 648 -36.84 -19.69 30.79
C GLN A 648 -36.58 -18.65 31.88
N HIS A 649 -35.89 -19.07 32.94
CA HIS A 649 -35.57 -18.22 34.09
C HIS A 649 -34.06 -18.19 34.36
N VAL A 650 -33.58 -17.04 34.81
CA VAL A 650 -32.21 -16.81 35.31
C VAL A 650 -32.30 -16.49 36.80
N GLN A 651 -31.61 -17.26 37.64
CA GLN A 651 -31.76 -17.20 39.10
C GLN A 651 -30.47 -16.81 39.83
N TYR A 652 -30.64 -15.95 40.85
CA TYR A 652 -29.65 -15.60 41.86
C TYR A 652 -30.24 -15.95 43.23
N LEU A 653 -29.82 -17.09 43.79
CA LEU A 653 -30.37 -17.68 45.00
C LEU A 653 -29.26 -17.94 46.03
N THR A 654 -29.50 -17.53 47.26
CA THR A 654 -28.71 -17.90 48.45
C THR A 654 -29.64 -18.14 49.65
N SER A 655 -29.19 -18.91 50.64
CA SER A 655 -30.02 -19.29 51.78
C SER A 655 -29.24 -19.43 53.09
N GLY A 656 -29.96 -19.40 54.20
CA GLY A 656 -29.41 -19.47 55.55
C GLY A 656 -28.43 -18.33 55.85
N GLY A 657 -27.39 -18.65 56.62
CA GLY A 657 -26.36 -17.67 56.98
C GLY A 657 -25.54 -17.15 55.79
N GLU A 658 -25.58 -17.81 54.63
CA GLU A 658 -24.85 -17.39 53.42
C GLU A 658 -25.48 -16.17 52.74
N ALA A 659 -26.74 -15.86 53.02
CA ALA A 659 -27.42 -14.68 52.48
C ALA A 659 -26.93 -13.37 53.14
N ALA A 660 -26.53 -13.44 54.40
CA ALA A 660 -26.20 -12.28 55.23
C ALA A 660 -25.16 -11.31 54.62
N PRO A 661 -24.06 -11.77 53.99
CA PRO A 661 -23.05 -10.88 53.42
C PRO A 661 -23.53 -10.08 52.21
N TYR A 662 -24.57 -10.55 51.50
CA TYR A 662 -25.05 -9.91 50.28
C TYR A 662 -26.06 -8.80 50.57
N VAL A 663 -26.76 -8.87 51.71
CA VAL A 663 -27.71 -7.82 52.12
C VAL A 663 -26.97 -6.75 52.92
N THR A 664 -26.57 -5.69 52.23
CA THR A 664 -25.68 -4.64 52.77
C THR A 664 -26.43 -3.51 53.48
N ALA A 665 -27.72 -3.36 53.23
CA ALA A 665 -28.60 -2.47 53.99
C ALA A 665 -30.03 -3.01 54.03
N ILE A 666 -30.68 -2.88 55.19
CA ILE A 666 -32.12 -3.01 55.36
C ILE A 666 -32.56 -1.86 56.25
N ASP A 667 -33.57 -1.13 55.82
CA ASP A 667 -34.36 -0.21 56.62
C ASP A 667 -35.83 -0.55 56.38
N ALA A 668 -36.62 -0.67 57.45
CA ALA A 668 -38.03 -0.94 57.33
C ALA A 668 -38.79 -0.38 58.53
N GLU A 669 -39.91 0.25 58.24
CA GLU A 669 -40.80 0.83 59.23
C GLU A 669 -42.24 0.40 58.94
N TYR A 670 -42.99 0.20 60.01
CA TYR A 670 -44.43 0.08 59.98
C TYR A 670 -45.04 1.01 61.02
N VAL A 671 -46.02 1.81 60.62
CA VAL A 671 -46.74 2.74 61.49
C VAL A 671 -48.24 2.49 61.32
N ARG A 672 -48.96 2.31 62.42
CA ARG A 672 -50.42 2.34 62.44
C ARG A 672 -50.90 3.55 63.22
N THR A 673 -51.82 4.32 62.64
CA THR A 673 -52.51 5.42 63.33
C THR A 673 -54.01 5.15 63.45
N ASN A 674 -54.64 5.66 64.52
CA ASN A 674 -56.09 5.63 64.69
C ASN A 674 -56.79 6.79 63.92
N ALA A 675 -58.11 6.91 64.08
CA ALA A 675 -58.95 7.93 63.45
C ALA A 675 -58.57 9.37 63.84
N GLU A 676 -58.02 9.53 65.03
CA GLU A 676 -57.54 10.79 65.58
C GLU A 676 -56.13 11.16 65.08
N GLY A 677 -55.45 10.23 64.38
CA GLY A 677 -54.08 10.40 63.88
C GLY A 677 -53.00 10.02 64.89
N ASP A 678 -53.36 9.48 66.06
CA ASP A 678 -52.40 9.02 67.05
C ASP A 678 -51.78 7.68 66.60
N VAL A 679 -50.46 7.56 66.73
CA VAL A 679 -49.74 6.29 66.50
C VAL A 679 -50.14 5.29 67.59
N VAL A 680 -50.71 4.15 67.17
CA VAL A 680 -51.13 3.07 68.07
C VAL A 680 -50.22 1.85 68.02
N ASP A 681 -49.59 1.60 66.87
CA ASP A 681 -48.52 0.60 66.72
C ASP A 681 -47.40 1.21 65.86
N GLN A 682 -46.15 1.00 66.24
CA GLN A 682 -44.98 1.36 65.43
C GLN A 682 -43.90 0.30 65.58
N PHE A 683 -43.45 -0.26 64.45
CA PHE A 683 -42.36 -1.21 64.41
C PHE A 683 -41.26 -0.66 63.51
N GLU A 684 -40.08 -0.47 64.09
CA GLU A 684 -38.86 -0.12 63.38
C GLU A 684 -37.92 -1.32 63.32
N TYR A 685 -37.37 -1.60 62.15
CA TYR A 685 -36.42 -2.68 61.95
C TYR A 685 -35.12 -2.43 62.72
N ILE A 686 -34.62 -3.46 63.43
CA ILE A 686 -33.30 -3.44 64.07
C ILE A 686 -32.30 -4.30 63.30
N SER A 687 -32.62 -5.57 63.10
CA SER A 687 -31.69 -6.55 62.55
C SER A 687 -32.40 -7.76 61.97
N THR A 688 -31.68 -8.57 61.21
CA THR A 688 -32.16 -9.84 60.66
C THR A 688 -31.34 -10.98 61.26
N ASP A 689 -32.00 -12.02 61.77
CA ASP A 689 -31.33 -13.24 62.24
C ASP A 689 -31.23 -14.27 61.11
N TRP A 690 -30.13 -14.20 60.37
CA TRP A 690 -29.84 -15.10 59.25
C TRP A 690 -29.48 -16.53 59.68
N THR A 691 -29.37 -16.80 60.98
CA THR A 691 -28.87 -18.08 61.52
C THR A 691 -29.92 -18.88 62.28
N GLN A 692 -31.14 -18.36 62.43
CA GLN A 692 -32.19 -19.02 63.18
C GLN A 692 -32.58 -20.36 62.54
N ALA A 693 -32.22 -21.46 63.20
CA ALA A 693 -32.52 -22.80 62.72
C ALA A 693 -34.04 -23.06 62.66
N GLY A 694 -34.56 -23.45 61.50
CA GLY A 694 -35.96 -23.82 61.28
C GLY A 694 -36.83 -22.73 60.66
N ALA A 695 -36.34 -21.48 60.57
CA ALA A 695 -36.88 -20.47 59.66
C ALA A 695 -36.08 -20.54 58.35
N ILE A 696 -36.77 -20.53 57.20
CA ILE A 696 -36.09 -20.46 55.91
C ILE A 696 -35.69 -19.00 55.72
N ALA A 697 -34.41 -18.71 55.86
CA ALA A 697 -33.84 -17.45 55.42
C ALA A 697 -33.40 -17.62 53.96
N ASP A 698 -34.07 -16.98 53.02
CA ASP A 698 -33.73 -17.04 51.59
C ASP A 698 -33.74 -15.66 50.95
N LEU A 699 -32.87 -15.52 49.94
CA LEU A 699 -32.83 -14.38 49.04
C LEU A 699 -32.79 -14.93 47.62
N ASP A 700 -33.90 -14.75 46.90
CA ASP A 700 -34.13 -15.23 45.54
C ASP A 700 -34.51 -14.06 44.64
N LEU A 701 -33.66 -13.81 43.64
CA LEU A 701 -33.94 -12.90 42.54
C LEU A 701 -33.98 -13.72 41.25
N THR A 702 -35.15 -13.77 40.63
CA THR A 702 -35.39 -14.53 39.41
C THR A 702 -35.87 -13.62 38.29
N PHE A 703 -35.16 -13.65 37.16
CA PHE A 703 -35.55 -13.00 35.92
C PHE A 703 -36.21 -14.04 35.01
N GLY A 704 -37.31 -13.72 34.33
CA GLY A 704 -37.95 -14.64 33.40
C GLY A 704 -38.35 -13.99 32.06
N GLU A 705 -38.35 -14.82 31.01
CA GLU A 705 -38.77 -14.49 29.62
C GLU A 705 -40.26 -14.71 29.36
#